data_AF-A0A3C0ESI0-F1
#
_entry.id   AF-A0A3C0ESI0-F1
#
_cell.length_a   1.000
_cell.length_b   1.000
_cell.length_c   1.000
_cell.angle_alpha   90.00
_cell.angle_beta   90.00
_cell.angle_gamma   90.00
#
_symmetry.space_group_name_H-M   'P 1'
#
loop_
_entity.id
_entity.type
_entity.pdbx_description
1 polymer ?
#
loop_
_entity_poly.entity_id
_entity_poly.type
_entity_poly.pdbx_seq_one_letter_code
_entity_poly.pdbx_strand_id
1 'polypeptide(L)'
;MNLPNVILQTKRAGQPIQIQRLGYWLICLLIICCCMNTSKAADYVWSPTNLYNATHPTSSFPWSTQWVAAPDGGQSIEVTIASGGGYYNFIAIPESYLGSGTDFKVVMDFRVSTTPVLPRYFYIFARNSVSTSYDIWQKFTGVPGEERVIELPLDLTPIAGGTWTIYVGMLGTGSLIIDNLMVEEGRGLVMTPATANATPVSDLPFTMGPLATGYTSEPINLPTGTTHTILSASGLMRPDGATPVSQTVAQQNTSALQTLINNAKLIPGKKTIEIPTGVYRLYSSAAILIHDVEDLIIDGKGSEFIFEHLFTGECFNITNAKRLKITDLYLDWNWDYKPIASLGTVVSMSGDQKTVEFVFNDLDAAQTLLASQQSWIGLFEMDPVRLSSVDGSKLAMNVTSKSASGNHITATFSNAMNMHVGKSYCIRHLYYNLIAFKTYNSEHVIFDGVTIYSLPGMGWLNTGTTNHFQVFDCHIKRRTGSRNPLTTAADGIHSNETGGNIVIKLCTFEGLGDDCINLHDNNWQGGLIYGGSADQFHFYNCPKHRLRVNVGDVLEFYNPDYSPTGIQLTVKEEPVFSGTSNPYDASAIMSVKFVEPRPTGLSYLTIVRNTRYETRNVNISGCQFKYTNGRAILLAGHDATISSCYFRNVTSTSIQLHTEIVDNLWGEGQGASNVLIKDNTFENASISTRYEGALIYAGATLPWGQTDYPLFNRILIENNRIFNACGPVATLKFSQDVVVRNNIMDLTQTMPLIKTFSGLIYGAFSNNLALGGNTWRNWITPQAQYQTGTAIDPVTTSDVEVGVNSEIDY
;
A
#
# COMPACT_ATOMS: atom_id res chain seq x y z
N MET A 1 -51.63 -34.58 23.53
CA MET A 1 -52.66 -35.61 23.77
C MET A 1 -54.00 -34.89 23.90
N ASN A 2 -55.01 -35.33 23.16
CA ASN A 2 -56.44 -34.95 23.11
C ASN A 2 -56.96 -33.60 23.71
N LEU A 3 -57.66 -32.85 22.86
CA LEU A 3 -58.79 -31.92 23.16
C LEU A 3 -60.02 -32.71 23.72
N PRO A 4 -61.21 -32.13 24.11
CA PRO A 4 -61.73 -30.78 23.80
C PRO A 4 -62.67 -30.06 24.82
N ASN A 5 -62.96 -28.76 24.53
CA ASN A 5 -64.26 -28.04 24.62
C ASN A 5 -65.05 -27.82 25.95
N VAL A 6 -66.02 -26.87 25.81
CA VAL A 6 -67.31 -26.65 26.53
C VAL A 6 -67.34 -25.58 27.66
N ILE A 7 -68.34 -24.67 27.82
CA ILE A 7 -69.21 -23.81 26.95
C ILE A 7 -70.26 -23.04 27.84
N LEU A 8 -70.87 -21.92 27.36
CA LEU A 8 -71.93 -21.05 28.00
C LEU A 8 -71.45 -20.19 29.21
N GLN A 9 -72.00 -19.02 29.60
CA GLN A 9 -72.84 -17.92 29.03
C GLN A 9 -72.56 -16.63 29.90
N THR A 10 -73.14 -15.40 29.79
CA THR A 10 -74.45 -14.89 29.31
C THR A 10 -74.42 -13.37 28.96
N LYS A 11 -75.52 -12.87 28.36
CA LYS A 11 -76.11 -11.50 28.30
C LYS A 11 -75.58 -10.43 29.28
N ARG A 12 -75.22 -9.21 28.82
CA ARG A 12 -76.04 -7.97 28.58
C ARG A 12 -76.69 -7.35 29.84
N ALA A 13 -76.79 -6.02 30.02
CA ALA A 13 -76.17 -4.84 29.37
C ALA A 13 -76.56 -3.56 30.19
N GLY A 14 -75.77 -2.48 30.15
CA GLY A 14 -76.14 -1.19 30.76
C GLY A 14 -75.03 -0.12 30.72
N GLN A 15 -75.39 1.11 30.33
CA GLN A 15 -74.60 2.36 30.32
C GLN A 15 -75.48 3.49 30.89
N PRO A 16 -75.03 4.75 31.09
CA PRO A 16 -73.66 5.30 31.09
C PRO A 16 -73.34 6.12 32.38
N ILE A 17 -72.08 6.54 32.59
CA ILE A 17 -71.73 7.68 33.47
C ILE A 17 -70.63 8.55 32.81
N GLN A 18 -70.79 9.87 32.89
CA GLN A 18 -69.71 10.86 32.79
C GLN A 18 -69.68 11.74 34.05
N ILE A 19 -68.59 12.51 34.19
CA ILE A 19 -68.39 13.76 34.97
C ILE A 19 -67.38 13.65 36.14
N GLN A 20 -66.13 13.95 35.78
CA GLN A 20 -65.18 14.88 36.42
C GLN A 20 -64.91 14.90 37.96
N ARG A 21 -63.59 14.69 38.26
CA ARG A 21 -62.66 15.56 39.04
C ARG A 21 -62.36 15.35 40.55
N LEU A 22 -61.05 15.13 40.78
CA LEU A 22 -60.15 15.58 41.87
C LEU A 22 -60.15 14.91 43.26
N GLY A 23 -58.93 14.76 43.83
CA GLY A 23 -58.64 14.34 45.22
C GLY A 23 -57.78 13.07 45.35
N TYR A 24 -56.54 12.99 44.81
CA TYR A 24 -55.24 13.42 45.39
C TYR A 24 -54.72 12.63 46.62
N TRP A 25 -53.38 12.55 46.73
CA TRP A 25 -52.50 11.91 47.73
C TRP A 25 -52.15 10.41 47.52
N LEU A 26 -50.87 9.97 47.57
CA LEU A 26 -49.58 10.67 47.34
C LEU A 26 -48.39 9.67 47.12
N ILE A 27 -47.27 10.13 46.55
CA ILE A 27 -45.88 9.55 46.54
C ILE A 27 -45.75 8.11 45.97
N CYS A 28 -45.07 7.89 44.84
CA CYS A 28 -43.59 7.93 44.80
C CYS A 28 -43.04 8.26 43.40
N LEU A 29 -42.07 9.15 43.32
CA LEU A 29 -41.46 9.63 42.08
C LEU A 29 -39.94 9.67 42.28
N LEU A 30 -39.19 9.02 41.39
CA LEU A 30 -37.73 8.91 41.49
C LEU A 30 -37.09 9.40 40.19
N ILE A 31 -36.22 10.39 40.33
CA ILE A 31 -35.60 11.17 39.25
C ILE A 31 -34.32 10.49 38.80
N ILE A 32 -34.09 10.39 37.48
CA ILE A 32 -32.74 10.27 36.88
C ILE A 32 -32.73 10.91 35.47
N CYS A 33 -31.76 11.79 35.26
CA CYS A 33 -31.15 12.25 33.99
C CYS A 33 -32.03 12.49 32.74
N CYS A 34 -32.71 13.64 32.68
CA CYS A 34 -32.86 14.37 31.41
C CYS A 34 -31.61 15.21 31.13
N CYS A 35 -30.50 14.57 30.75
CA CYS A 35 -29.22 15.22 30.42
C CYS A 35 -28.60 14.68 29.13
N MET A 36 -29.41 14.56 28.07
CA MET A 36 -28.91 14.40 26.69
C MET A 36 -29.57 15.48 25.83
N ASN A 37 -28.84 16.59 25.62
CA ASN A 37 -29.21 17.60 24.65
C ASN A 37 -27.96 18.34 24.14
N THR A 38 -26.94 17.57 23.76
CA THR A 38 -25.99 17.99 22.74
C THR A 38 -26.72 17.92 21.41
N SER A 39 -26.97 19.06 20.78
CA SER A 39 -27.43 19.08 19.39
C SER A 39 -26.38 18.38 18.52
N LYS A 40 -26.76 17.28 17.86
CA LYS A 40 -26.03 16.84 16.66
C LYS A 40 -25.93 18.03 15.71
N ALA A 41 -24.84 18.13 14.95
CA ALA A 41 -24.88 18.98 13.77
C ALA A 41 -25.99 18.49 12.82
N ALA A 42 -26.55 19.39 12.02
CA ALA A 42 -27.40 18.97 10.92
C ALA A 42 -26.48 18.49 9.79
N ASP A 43 -26.72 17.27 9.29
CA ASP A 43 -26.00 16.73 8.14
C ASP A 43 -26.18 17.68 6.94
N TYR A 44 -25.09 17.92 6.21
CA TYR A 44 -25.11 18.85 5.08
C TYR A 44 -25.64 18.14 3.84
N VAL A 45 -26.61 18.74 3.14
CA VAL A 45 -27.17 18.22 1.89
C VAL A 45 -27.08 19.27 0.79
N TRP A 46 -26.44 18.93 -0.32
CA TRP A 46 -26.32 19.78 -1.50
C TRP A 46 -27.12 19.21 -2.67
N SER A 47 -28.14 19.96 -3.10
CA SER A 47 -29.01 19.54 -4.19
C SER A 47 -28.43 19.87 -5.58
N PRO A 48 -28.83 19.12 -6.62
CA PRO A 48 -28.67 19.51 -8.02
C PRO A 48 -29.07 20.98 -8.32
N THR A 49 -30.15 21.45 -7.67
CA THR A 49 -30.67 22.81 -7.79
C THR A 49 -29.70 23.88 -7.28
N ASN A 50 -28.97 23.60 -6.19
CA ASN A 50 -27.97 24.49 -5.65
C ASN A 50 -26.81 24.68 -6.65
N LEU A 51 -26.37 23.59 -7.29
CA LEU A 51 -25.33 23.65 -8.32
C LEU A 51 -25.80 24.43 -9.55
N TYR A 52 -26.98 24.15 -10.07
CA TYR A 52 -27.50 24.85 -11.25
C TYR A 52 -27.60 26.37 -11.02
N ASN A 53 -28.20 26.78 -9.90
CA ASN A 53 -28.39 28.19 -9.55
C ASN A 53 -27.07 28.93 -9.28
N ALA A 54 -26.02 28.23 -8.83
CA ALA A 54 -24.69 28.81 -8.63
C ALA A 54 -23.89 28.97 -9.93
N THR A 55 -24.31 28.38 -11.05
CA THR A 55 -23.46 28.19 -12.25
C THR A 55 -24.07 28.67 -13.56
N HIS A 56 -25.37 29.02 -13.59
CA HIS A 56 -26.07 29.44 -14.81
C HIS A 56 -26.52 30.91 -14.81
N PRO A 57 -26.34 31.67 -15.91
CA PRO A 57 -25.56 31.39 -17.14
C PRO A 57 -24.23 32.18 -17.22
N THR A 58 -23.41 31.88 -18.23
CA THR A 58 -22.11 32.53 -18.53
C THR A 58 -20.95 32.25 -17.55
N SER A 59 -20.82 30.98 -17.13
CA SER A 59 -19.54 30.45 -16.64
C SER A 59 -18.40 30.75 -17.63
N SER A 60 -17.26 31.22 -17.12
CA SER A 60 -16.02 31.43 -17.88
C SER A 60 -15.12 30.18 -17.94
N PHE A 61 -15.56 29.08 -17.30
CA PHE A 61 -14.88 27.79 -17.30
C PHE A 61 -15.43 26.88 -18.41
N PRO A 62 -14.67 25.90 -18.93
CA PRO A 62 -15.05 25.09 -20.10
C PRO A 62 -16.03 23.96 -19.77
N TRP A 63 -16.94 24.19 -18.82
CA TRP A 63 -17.95 23.21 -18.38
C TRP A 63 -19.35 23.82 -18.35
N SER A 64 -20.33 22.98 -18.68
CA SER A 64 -21.75 23.30 -18.76
C SER A 64 -22.54 22.38 -17.84
N THR A 65 -23.74 22.79 -17.45
CA THR A 65 -24.67 21.96 -16.67
C THR A 65 -26.04 21.90 -17.30
N GLN A 66 -26.69 20.74 -17.32
CA GLN A 66 -28.05 20.59 -17.83
C GLN A 66 -28.93 19.70 -16.94
N TRP A 67 -30.21 20.05 -16.86
CA TRP A 67 -31.20 19.30 -16.10
C TRP A 67 -31.56 17.99 -16.79
N VAL A 68 -31.49 16.89 -16.04
CA VAL A 68 -31.85 15.53 -16.49
C VAL A 68 -32.82 14.89 -15.50
N ALA A 69 -33.52 13.83 -15.92
CA ALA A 69 -34.46 13.12 -15.06
C ALA A 69 -33.73 12.34 -13.96
N ALA A 70 -34.19 12.51 -12.71
CA ALA A 70 -33.72 11.73 -11.57
C ALA A 70 -34.39 10.35 -11.50
N PRO A 71 -33.77 9.33 -10.88
CA PRO A 71 -34.37 7.99 -10.73
C PRO A 71 -35.67 7.98 -9.92
N ASP A 72 -35.81 8.91 -8.96
CA ASP A 72 -37.01 9.10 -8.12
C ASP A 72 -38.16 9.86 -8.81
N GLY A 73 -37.95 10.32 -10.06
CA GLY A 73 -38.88 11.17 -10.80
C GLY A 73 -38.70 12.68 -10.57
N GLY A 74 -37.71 13.09 -9.78
CA GLY A 74 -37.27 14.48 -9.59
C GLY A 74 -36.35 14.97 -10.72
N GLN A 75 -35.43 15.87 -10.37
CA GLN A 75 -34.46 16.46 -11.30
C GLN A 75 -33.03 16.35 -10.77
N SER A 76 -32.13 15.83 -11.60
CA SER A 76 -30.69 15.71 -11.35
C SER A 76 -29.92 16.62 -12.29
N ILE A 77 -28.66 16.93 -11.95
CA ILE A 77 -27.85 17.85 -12.75
C ILE A 77 -26.68 17.12 -13.41
N GLU A 78 -26.66 17.13 -14.73
CA GLU A 78 -25.49 16.72 -15.51
C GLU A 78 -24.48 17.86 -15.56
N VAL A 79 -23.20 17.57 -15.32
CA VAL A 79 -22.05 18.47 -15.41
C VAL A 79 -21.08 17.93 -16.44
N THR A 80 -20.97 18.63 -17.58
CA THR A 80 -20.23 18.18 -18.76
C THR A 80 -19.01 19.04 -19.02
N ILE A 81 -17.85 18.41 -19.23
CA ILE A 81 -16.60 19.09 -19.60
C ILE A 81 -16.21 18.66 -21.02
N ALA A 82 -16.67 19.43 -22.01
CA ALA A 82 -16.55 19.08 -23.41
C ALA A 82 -15.12 19.22 -23.97
N SER A 83 -14.26 20.01 -23.33
CA SER A 83 -12.85 20.19 -23.74
C SER A 83 -11.96 20.63 -22.58
N GLY A 84 -10.65 20.36 -22.70
CA GLY A 84 -9.65 20.75 -21.70
C GLY A 84 -9.00 19.56 -21.00
N GLY A 85 -8.10 19.87 -20.06
CA GLY A 85 -7.28 18.90 -19.33
C GLY A 85 -6.88 19.37 -17.93
N GLY A 86 -7.49 20.44 -17.41
CA GLY A 86 -7.25 20.95 -16.06
C GLY A 86 -8.14 20.28 -15.01
N TYR A 87 -7.95 20.67 -13.75
CA TYR A 87 -8.87 20.36 -12.66
C TYR A 87 -10.02 21.36 -12.65
N TYR A 88 -11.25 20.87 -12.58
CA TYR A 88 -12.46 21.69 -12.59
C TYR A 88 -13.34 21.33 -11.39
N ASN A 89 -13.29 22.15 -10.35
CA ASN A 89 -14.19 22.06 -9.20
C ASN A 89 -15.54 22.68 -9.57
N PHE A 90 -16.64 21.99 -9.32
CA PHE A 90 -18.00 22.50 -9.52
C PHE A 90 -18.76 22.66 -8.19
N ILE A 91 -18.40 21.90 -7.15
CA ILE A 91 -18.89 22.09 -5.77
C ILE A 91 -17.73 22.41 -4.84
N ALA A 92 -17.97 23.29 -3.88
CA ALA A 92 -17.11 23.57 -2.75
C ALA A 92 -17.97 23.73 -1.48
N ILE A 93 -17.65 22.98 -0.43
CA ILE A 93 -18.34 22.95 0.86
C ILE A 93 -17.37 23.47 1.92
N PRO A 94 -17.46 24.75 2.33
CA PRO A 94 -16.66 25.28 3.42
C PRO A 94 -16.99 24.61 4.76
N GLU A 95 -16.00 24.50 5.64
CA GLU A 95 -16.14 24.03 7.03
C GLU A 95 -17.26 24.72 7.83
N SER A 96 -17.65 25.96 7.48
CA SER A 96 -18.79 26.67 8.09
C SER A 96 -20.17 26.06 7.80
N TYR A 97 -20.24 25.02 6.96
CA TYR A 97 -21.44 24.23 6.68
C TYR A 97 -21.41 22.84 7.35
N LEU A 98 -20.33 22.50 8.05
CA LEU A 98 -20.15 21.22 8.72
C LEU A 98 -20.43 21.33 10.23
N GLY A 99 -20.46 20.17 10.90
CA GLY A 99 -20.52 20.09 12.35
C GLY A 99 -19.24 20.53 13.05
N SER A 100 -19.26 20.56 14.38
CA SER A 100 -18.06 20.81 15.20
C SER A 100 -17.25 19.54 15.48
N GLY A 101 -17.70 18.36 15.01
CA GLY A 101 -16.89 17.15 14.97
C GLY A 101 -15.72 17.23 13.98
N THR A 102 -14.90 16.18 13.95
CA THR A 102 -13.77 16.04 13.02
C THR A 102 -13.89 14.83 12.11
N ASP A 103 -14.66 13.81 12.51
CA ASP A 103 -14.94 12.63 11.69
C ASP A 103 -16.27 12.81 10.94
N PHE A 104 -16.24 12.62 9.62
CA PHE A 104 -17.39 12.79 8.73
C PHE A 104 -17.41 11.71 7.65
N LYS A 105 -18.57 11.52 7.01
CA LYS A 105 -18.71 10.72 5.79
C LYS A 105 -19.34 11.56 4.68
N VAL A 106 -18.67 11.68 3.53
CA VAL A 106 -19.29 12.18 2.30
C VAL A 106 -19.98 11.00 1.62
N VAL A 107 -21.25 11.16 1.25
CA VAL A 107 -22.01 10.22 0.44
C VAL A 107 -22.46 10.96 -0.82
N MET A 108 -22.14 10.42 -1.99
CA MET A 108 -22.59 11.00 -3.26
C MET A 108 -23.26 9.95 -4.13
N ASP A 109 -24.52 10.22 -4.50
CA ASP A 109 -25.30 9.42 -5.44
C ASP A 109 -25.16 10.06 -6.83
N PHE A 110 -24.75 9.26 -7.81
CA PHE A 110 -24.40 9.76 -9.14
C PHE A 110 -24.65 8.75 -10.25
N ARG A 111 -24.75 9.26 -11.47
CA ARG A 111 -24.67 8.49 -12.72
C ARG A 111 -23.57 9.06 -13.61
N VAL A 112 -22.97 8.24 -14.46
CA VAL A 112 -22.04 8.74 -15.49
C VAL A 112 -22.78 8.88 -16.82
N SER A 113 -22.55 9.98 -17.53
CA SER A 113 -23.04 10.19 -18.90
C SER A 113 -21.92 10.01 -19.93
N THR A 114 -20.69 10.40 -19.59
CA THR A 114 -19.50 10.16 -20.42
C THR A 114 -18.30 9.85 -19.53
N THR A 115 -17.79 8.63 -19.65
CA THR A 115 -16.62 8.12 -18.90
C THR A 115 -15.37 8.98 -19.18
N PRO A 116 -14.64 9.43 -18.13
CA PRO A 116 -13.35 10.06 -18.29
C PRO A 116 -12.31 9.16 -18.97
N VAL A 117 -11.59 9.70 -19.96
CA VAL A 117 -10.54 8.97 -20.69
C VAL A 117 -9.28 8.89 -19.84
N LEU A 118 -8.90 7.68 -19.40
CA LEU A 118 -7.76 7.46 -18.48
C LEU A 118 -6.46 8.12 -19.00
N PRO A 119 -5.70 8.83 -18.13
CA PRO A 119 -5.77 8.87 -16.66
C PRO A 119 -6.67 10.00 -16.10
N ARG A 120 -7.74 10.40 -16.78
CA ARG A 120 -8.76 11.34 -16.25
C ARG A 120 -9.72 10.64 -15.29
N TYR A 121 -10.28 11.40 -14.36
CA TYR A 121 -11.18 10.90 -13.31
C TYR A 121 -12.09 12.02 -12.78
N PHE A 122 -13.20 11.61 -12.15
CA PHE A 122 -13.95 12.43 -11.20
C PHE A 122 -13.26 12.39 -9.83
N TYR A 123 -13.50 13.37 -8.98
CA TYR A 123 -12.92 13.39 -7.63
C TYR A 123 -13.83 14.04 -6.59
N ILE A 124 -13.66 13.58 -5.35
CA ILE A 124 -14.00 14.29 -4.12
C ILE A 124 -12.67 14.48 -3.36
N PHE A 125 -12.38 15.67 -2.85
CA PHE A 125 -11.26 15.84 -1.91
C PHE A 125 -11.55 16.88 -0.83
N ALA A 126 -11.11 16.64 0.39
CA ALA A 126 -11.04 17.65 1.43
C ALA A 126 -9.64 18.27 1.44
N ARG A 127 -9.56 19.61 1.51
CA ARG A 127 -8.30 20.36 1.59
C ARG A 127 -8.30 21.27 2.80
N ASN A 128 -7.18 21.33 3.50
CA ASN A 128 -6.92 22.37 4.49
C ASN A 128 -6.22 23.58 3.87
N SER A 129 -6.64 24.79 4.22
CA SER A 129 -6.15 26.05 3.63
C SER A 129 -4.66 26.35 3.92
N VAL A 130 -4.01 25.67 4.87
CA VAL A 130 -2.56 25.81 5.13
C VAL A 130 -1.70 25.19 4.01
N SER A 131 -2.06 24.01 3.50
CA SER A 131 -1.21 23.28 2.56
C SER A 131 -1.95 22.11 1.89
N THR A 132 -1.67 21.88 0.60
CA THR A 132 -2.15 20.70 -0.14
C THR A 132 -1.53 19.38 0.34
N SER A 133 -0.55 19.42 1.25
CA SER A 133 -0.02 18.23 1.93
C SER A 133 -1.02 17.58 2.90
N TYR A 134 -2.11 18.27 3.22
CA TYR A 134 -3.22 17.76 4.04
C TYR A 134 -4.42 17.31 3.19
N ASP A 135 -4.31 17.26 1.87
CA ASP A 135 -5.45 16.88 1.02
C ASP A 135 -5.84 15.40 1.21
N ILE A 136 -7.10 15.16 1.57
CA ILE A 136 -7.71 13.81 1.65
C ILE A 136 -8.45 13.56 0.34
N TRP A 137 -7.97 12.62 -0.49
CA TRP A 137 -8.45 12.40 -1.86
C TRP A 137 -9.25 11.10 -2.03
N GLN A 138 -10.38 11.19 -2.74
CA GLN A 138 -11.02 10.08 -3.44
C GLN A 138 -11.09 10.39 -4.94
N LYS A 139 -10.44 9.56 -5.75
CA LYS A 139 -10.62 9.56 -7.22
C LYS A 139 -11.61 8.47 -7.60
N PHE A 140 -12.37 8.67 -8.67
CA PHE A 140 -13.25 7.64 -9.22
C PHE A 140 -13.60 7.86 -10.69
N THR A 141 -14.10 6.82 -11.34
CA THR A 141 -14.66 6.80 -12.68
C THR A 141 -15.90 5.88 -12.72
N GLY A 142 -16.56 5.76 -13.86
CA GLY A 142 -17.73 4.91 -14.02
C GLY A 142 -18.10 4.72 -15.50
N VAL A 143 -18.99 3.76 -15.78
CA VAL A 143 -19.51 3.50 -17.13
C VAL A 143 -20.84 4.24 -17.36
N PRO A 144 -21.22 4.57 -18.62
CA PRO A 144 -22.40 5.40 -18.86
C PRO A 144 -23.71 4.70 -18.47
N GLY A 145 -24.58 5.42 -17.76
CA GLY A 145 -25.94 5.00 -17.43
C GLY A 145 -26.12 4.25 -16.11
N GLU A 146 -25.06 3.81 -15.44
CA GLU A 146 -25.16 3.13 -14.14
C GLU A 146 -25.35 4.13 -12.98
N GLU A 147 -26.31 3.81 -12.11
CA GLU A 147 -26.52 4.46 -10.80
C GLU A 147 -25.48 3.92 -9.81
N ARG A 148 -24.77 4.84 -9.16
CA ARG A 148 -23.68 4.52 -8.23
C ARG A 148 -23.69 5.41 -7.00
N VAL A 149 -23.31 4.83 -5.87
CA VAL A 149 -22.96 5.55 -4.65
C VAL A 149 -21.43 5.54 -4.54
N ILE A 150 -20.84 6.62 -4.03
CA ILE A 150 -19.48 6.60 -3.50
C ILE A 150 -19.43 7.23 -2.12
N GLU A 151 -18.87 6.52 -1.15
CA GLU A 151 -18.65 7.03 0.19
C GLU A 151 -17.17 7.34 0.45
N LEU A 152 -16.90 8.49 1.07
CA LEU A 152 -15.57 8.91 1.50
C LEU A 152 -15.58 9.26 2.99
N PRO A 153 -14.93 8.45 3.86
CA PRO A 153 -14.62 8.89 5.22
C PRO A 153 -13.62 10.06 5.20
N LEU A 154 -13.85 11.05 6.06
CA LEU A 154 -13.01 12.23 6.22
C LEU A 154 -12.65 12.44 7.69
N ASP A 155 -11.36 12.38 8.01
CA ASP A 155 -10.80 12.84 9.28
C ASP A 155 -10.28 14.29 9.10
N LEU A 156 -11.17 15.26 9.32
CA LEU A 156 -10.91 16.70 9.23
C LEU A 156 -10.24 17.24 10.50
N THR A 157 -9.20 16.55 10.98
CA THR A 157 -8.39 16.97 12.14
C THR A 157 -8.00 18.45 12.04
N PRO A 158 -8.21 19.29 13.08
CA PRO A 158 -7.92 20.72 13.03
C PRO A 158 -6.43 21.02 12.82
N ILE A 159 -6.12 21.85 11.82
CA ILE A 159 -4.76 22.34 11.54
C ILE A 159 -4.63 23.78 12.02
N ALA A 160 -3.55 24.10 12.73
CA ALA A 160 -3.35 25.43 13.33
C ALA A 160 -3.28 26.54 12.26
N GLY A 161 -4.19 27.50 12.33
CA GLY A 161 -4.32 28.59 11.33
C GLY A 161 -4.96 28.16 10.01
N GLY A 162 -5.44 26.92 9.92
CA GLY A 162 -6.11 26.35 8.76
C GLY A 162 -7.62 26.23 8.91
N THR A 163 -8.27 26.03 7.78
CA THR A 163 -9.70 25.75 7.64
C THR A 163 -9.91 24.70 6.56
N TRP A 164 -10.92 23.86 6.71
CA TRP A 164 -11.23 22.80 5.74
C TRP A 164 -12.22 23.25 4.65
N THR A 165 -12.12 22.63 3.47
CA THR A 165 -13.13 22.74 2.41
C THR A 165 -13.16 21.43 1.62
N ILE A 166 -14.36 20.87 1.44
CA ILE A 166 -14.58 19.67 0.61
C ILE A 166 -14.93 20.14 -0.80
N TYR A 167 -14.29 19.57 -1.81
CA TYR A 167 -14.50 19.87 -3.22
C TYR A 167 -14.99 18.64 -3.97
N VAL A 168 -15.91 18.84 -4.92
CA VAL A 168 -16.27 17.84 -5.93
C VAL A 168 -15.99 18.41 -7.32
N GLY A 169 -15.38 17.59 -8.18
CA GLY A 169 -14.87 18.04 -9.46
C GLY A 169 -14.46 16.93 -10.42
N MET A 170 -13.82 17.32 -11.51
CA MET A 170 -13.38 16.45 -12.60
C MET A 170 -12.03 16.92 -13.17
N LEU A 171 -11.14 15.97 -13.49
CA LEU A 171 -9.89 16.23 -14.20
C LEU A 171 -10.08 16.00 -15.69
N GLY A 172 -10.02 17.06 -16.50
CA GLY A 172 -10.20 16.99 -17.95
C GLY A 172 -11.64 16.71 -18.37
N THR A 173 -11.81 15.98 -19.48
CA THR A 173 -13.11 15.77 -20.14
C THR A 173 -13.90 14.57 -19.60
N GLY A 174 -15.21 14.74 -19.47
CA GLY A 174 -16.18 13.70 -19.09
C GLY A 174 -17.56 14.32 -18.86
N SER A 175 -18.53 13.52 -18.41
CA SER A 175 -19.83 14.01 -17.96
C SER A 175 -20.36 13.21 -16.78
N LEU A 176 -20.66 13.91 -15.69
CA LEU A 176 -21.14 13.37 -14.41
C LEU A 176 -22.56 13.89 -14.15
N ILE A 177 -23.51 13.01 -13.88
CA ILE A 177 -24.82 13.37 -13.36
C ILE A 177 -24.76 13.25 -11.84
N ILE A 178 -25.00 14.34 -11.13
CA ILE A 178 -25.10 14.37 -9.68
C ILE A 178 -26.59 14.25 -9.35
N ASP A 179 -26.93 13.19 -8.63
CA ASP A 179 -28.29 12.91 -8.17
C ASP A 179 -28.48 13.48 -6.75
N ASN A 180 -27.52 13.20 -5.85
CA ASN A 180 -27.50 13.74 -4.48
C ASN A 180 -26.06 13.81 -3.93
N LEU A 181 -25.82 14.70 -2.96
CA LEU A 181 -24.54 14.84 -2.26
C LEU A 181 -24.80 15.23 -0.80
N MET A 182 -24.30 14.41 0.12
CA MET A 182 -24.45 14.59 1.57
C MET A 182 -23.09 14.55 2.28
N VAL A 183 -22.97 15.25 3.40
CA VAL A 183 -21.87 15.12 4.35
C VAL A 183 -22.44 14.93 5.75
N GLU A 184 -22.26 13.72 6.28
CA GLU A 184 -22.83 13.23 7.54
C GLU A 184 -21.81 13.40 8.69
N GLU A 185 -22.28 13.73 9.90
CA GLU A 185 -21.41 13.80 11.09
C GLU A 185 -21.13 12.38 11.66
N GLY A 186 -19.86 11.95 11.61
CA GLY A 186 -19.42 10.57 11.86
C GLY A 186 -19.59 9.64 10.66
N ARG A 187 -19.46 8.32 10.90
CA ARG A 187 -19.48 7.26 9.87
C ARG A 187 -20.59 6.22 10.02
N GLY A 188 -21.51 6.37 10.97
CA GLY A 188 -22.62 5.43 11.20
C GLY A 188 -22.23 4.06 11.78
N LEU A 189 -21.00 3.90 12.30
CA LEU A 189 -20.46 2.61 12.76
C LEU A 189 -21.13 2.08 14.03
N VAL A 190 -21.30 0.77 14.09
CA VAL A 190 -21.61 0.02 15.32
C VAL A 190 -20.30 -0.25 16.07
N MET A 191 -20.21 0.27 17.29
CA MET A 191 -19.06 0.10 18.17
C MET A 191 -19.39 -0.95 19.24
N THR A 192 -18.63 -2.04 19.31
CA THR A 192 -18.77 -3.09 20.33
C THR A 192 -17.50 -3.11 21.18
N PRO A 193 -17.52 -2.55 22.41
CA PRO A 193 -16.35 -2.48 23.27
C PRO A 193 -15.95 -3.88 23.78
N ALA A 194 -14.69 -4.02 24.20
CA ALA A 194 -14.28 -5.21 24.94
C ALA A 194 -14.94 -5.23 26.35
N THR A 195 -15.12 -6.43 26.92
CA THR A 195 -15.76 -6.61 28.22
C THR A 195 -14.72 -6.71 29.33
N ALA A 196 -14.81 -5.81 30.31
CA ALA A 196 -13.87 -5.74 31.42
C ALA A 196 -13.75 -7.07 32.18
N ASN A 197 -12.53 -7.60 32.27
CA ASN A 197 -12.15 -8.85 32.96
C ASN A 197 -12.91 -10.12 32.50
N ALA A 198 -13.43 -10.14 31.27
CA ALA A 198 -14.09 -11.32 30.70
C ALA A 198 -13.11 -12.42 30.30
N THR A 199 -13.59 -13.67 30.22
CA THR A 199 -12.91 -14.73 29.48
C THR A 199 -13.11 -14.50 27.98
N PRO A 200 -12.05 -14.37 27.15
CA PRO A 200 -12.22 -14.22 25.71
C PRO A 200 -12.81 -15.47 25.07
N VAL A 201 -13.72 -15.31 24.11
CA VAL A 201 -14.36 -16.40 23.34
C VAL A 201 -14.41 -16.01 21.87
N SER A 202 -13.97 -16.93 21.01
CA SER A 202 -13.96 -16.76 19.55
C SER A 202 -14.94 -17.74 18.92
N ASP A 203 -16.15 -17.25 18.64
CA ASP A 203 -17.19 -17.97 17.91
C ASP A 203 -17.09 -17.64 16.41
N LEU A 204 -17.54 -18.56 15.54
CA LEU A 204 -17.50 -18.38 14.09
C LEU A 204 -18.93 -18.28 13.52
N PRO A 205 -19.19 -17.40 12.53
CA PRO A 205 -20.46 -17.39 11.81
C PRO A 205 -20.78 -18.77 11.23
N PHE A 206 -22.05 -19.18 11.28
CA PHE A 206 -22.50 -20.49 10.76
C PHE A 206 -22.21 -20.68 9.26
N THR A 207 -22.12 -19.57 8.53
CA THR A 207 -21.81 -19.48 7.09
C THR A 207 -20.32 -19.51 6.76
N MET A 208 -19.43 -19.48 7.75
CA MET A 208 -17.99 -19.30 7.54
C MET A 208 -17.32 -20.52 6.91
N GLY A 209 -16.46 -20.26 5.92
CA GLY A 209 -15.63 -21.26 5.27
C GLY A 209 -14.55 -21.90 6.17
N PRO A 210 -13.78 -22.87 5.64
CA PRO A 210 -12.64 -23.44 6.36
C PRO A 210 -11.57 -22.36 6.64
N LEU A 211 -11.01 -22.37 7.85
CA LEU A 211 -9.97 -21.41 8.27
C LEU A 211 -8.75 -21.42 7.32
N ALA A 212 -8.06 -20.29 7.25
CA ALA A 212 -6.82 -20.16 6.47
C ALA A 212 -5.73 -21.11 7.01
N THR A 213 -5.14 -21.90 6.13
CA THR A 213 -3.97 -22.74 6.41
C THR A 213 -2.66 -22.03 6.04
N GLY A 214 -2.72 -21.08 5.12
CA GLY A 214 -1.55 -20.41 4.56
C GLY A 214 -0.64 -21.35 3.76
N TYR A 215 0.66 -21.08 3.84
CA TYR A 215 1.76 -21.73 3.13
C TYR A 215 1.80 -23.26 3.30
N THR A 216 1.98 -23.96 2.18
CA THR A 216 2.28 -25.41 2.12
C THR A 216 3.76 -25.62 1.76
N SER A 217 4.45 -26.49 2.49
CA SER A 217 5.91 -26.65 2.34
C SER A 217 6.30 -27.44 1.08
N GLU A 218 6.82 -26.73 0.07
CA GLU A 218 7.37 -27.32 -1.15
C GLU A 218 8.92 -27.47 -1.10
N PRO A 219 9.51 -28.48 -1.76
CA PRO A 219 10.94 -28.77 -1.69
C PRO A 219 11.77 -27.85 -2.61
N ILE A 220 12.74 -27.13 -2.04
CA ILE A 220 13.71 -26.36 -2.82
C ILE A 220 14.95 -27.20 -3.17
N ASN A 221 15.25 -27.34 -4.46
CA ASN A 221 16.34 -28.18 -4.93
C ASN A 221 17.67 -27.39 -4.99
N LEU A 222 18.66 -27.84 -4.21
CA LEU A 222 20.01 -27.28 -4.21
C LEU A 222 20.84 -27.73 -5.43
N PRO A 223 21.92 -26.98 -5.78
CA PRO A 223 22.90 -27.39 -6.79
C PRO A 223 23.42 -28.82 -6.61
N THR A 224 23.20 -29.66 -7.63
CA THR A 224 23.41 -31.11 -7.62
C THR A 224 24.31 -31.59 -8.77
N GLY A 225 24.65 -32.88 -8.78
CA GLY A 225 25.52 -33.52 -9.77
C GLY A 225 26.49 -34.52 -9.15
N THR A 226 26.95 -35.49 -9.96
CA THR A 226 27.91 -36.52 -9.53
C THR A 226 29.36 -36.02 -9.43
N THR A 227 29.67 -34.91 -10.11
CA THR A 227 30.95 -34.20 -10.05
C THR A 227 30.75 -32.82 -9.44
N HIS A 228 31.71 -32.36 -8.64
CA HIS A 228 31.74 -31.00 -8.08
C HIS A 228 33.02 -30.29 -8.51
N THR A 229 32.92 -29.23 -9.31
CA THR A 229 34.05 -28.41 -9.75
C THR A 229 34.13 -27.10 -8.96
N ILE A 230 35.34 -26.67 -8.60
CA ILE A 230 35.57 -25.39 -7.92
C ILE A 230 36.33 -24.44 -8.86
N LEU A 231 35.85 -23.21 -8.96
CA LEU A 231 36.47 -22.08 -9.66
C LEU A 231 36.80 -21.01 -8.62
N SER A 232 38.07 -20.68 -8.41
CA SER A 232 38.43 -19.63 -7.44
C SER A 232 38.68 -18.29 -8.12
N ALA A 233 38.21 -17.20 -7.51
CA ALA A 233 38.58 -15.83 -7.89
C ALA A 233 39.98 -15.42 -7.38
N SER A 234 40.67 -16.28 -6.63
CA SER A 234 42.02 -16.01 -6.10
C SER A 234 43.01 -15.68 -7.23
N GLY A 235 43.67 -14.53 -7.12
CA GLY A 235 44.60 -14.03 -8.15
C GLY A 235 43.94 -13.46 -9.42
N LEU A 236 42.63 -13.63 -9.60
CA LEU A 236 41.85 -13.05 -10.71
C LEU A 236 41.16 -11.74 -10.30
N MET A 237 40.64 -11.68 -9.06
CA MET A 237 40.11 -10.47 -8.45
C MET A 237 41.09 -9.97 -7.37
N ARG A 238 41.19 -8.64 -7.22
CA ARG A 238 42.05 -7.97 -6.23
C ARG A 238 41.21 -7.13 -5.26
N PRO A 239 41.28 -7.39 -3.94
CA PRO A 239 40.57 -6.59 -2.95
C PRO A 239 41.32 -5.29 -2.61
N ASP A 240 40.63 -4.40 -1.90
CA ASP A 240 41.19 -3.23 -1.21
C ASP A 240 42.30 -3.63 -0.23
N GLY A 241 43.22 -2.70 0.02
CA GLY A 241 44.30 -2.85 1.01
C GLY A 241 44.13 -1.87 2.16
N ALA A 242 45.22 -1.19 2.54
CA ALA A 242 45.14 -0.03 3.43
C ALA A 242 44.42 1.19 2.80
N THR A 243 44.16 1.14 1.48
CA THR A 243 43.40 2.12 0.71
C THR A 243 42.52 1.39 -0.32
N PRO A 244 41.46 2.05 -0.83
CA PRO A 244 40.74 1.63 -2.03
C PRO A 244 41.65 1.22 -3.20
N VAL A 245 41.24 0.20 -3.96
CA VAL A 245 41.81 -0.06 -5.28
C VAL A 245 41.40 1.03 -6.29
N SER A 246 42.18 1.23 -7.34
CA SER A 246 41.83 2.18 -8.39
C SER A 246 40.65 1.70 -9.24
N GLN A 247 39.94 2.64 -9.89
CA GLN A 247 38.85 2.37 -10.83
C GLN A 247 39.19 1.30 -11.87
N THR A 248 40.43 1.30 -12.40
CA THR A 248 40.90 0.30 -13.37
C THR A 248 40.94 -1.12 -12.78
N VAL A 249 41.31 -1.27 -11.50
CA VAL A 249 41.27 -2.55 -10.79
C VAL A 249 39.82 -2.94 -10.48
N ALA A 250 38.96 -1.99 -10.14
CA ALA A 250 37.53 -2.26 -9.95
C ALA A 250 36.83 -2.72 -11.24
N GLN A 251 37.26 -2.22 -12.41
CA GLN A 251 36.83 -2.71 -13.72
C GLN A 251 37.36 -4.12 -14.00
N GLN A 252 38.61 -4.41 -13.62
CA GLN A 252 39.21 -5.75 -13.74
C GLN A 252 38.49 -6.78 -12.84
N ASN A 253 38.11 -6.40 -11.61
CA ASN A 253 37.32 -7.23 -10.71
C ASN A 253 35.96 -7.62 -11.32
N THR A 254 35.19 -6.66 -11.84
CA THR A 254 33.94 -6.93 -12.57
C THR A 254 34.15 -7.91 -13.73
N SER A 255 35.21 -7.67 -14.52
CA SER A 255 35.53 -8.47 -15.70
C SER A 255 35.92 -9.91 -15.36
N ALA A 256 36.70 -10.09 -14.29
CA ALA A 256 37.11 -11.39 -13.77
C ALA A 256 35.92 -12.19 -13.23
N LEU A 257 35.01 -11.54 -12.48
CA LEU A 257 33.80 -12.16 -11.97
C LEU A 257 32.87 -12.61 -13.10
N GLN A 258 32.64 -11.77 -14.12
CA GLN A 258 31.86 -12.17 -15.30
C GLN A 258 32.52 -13.33 -16.06
N THR A 259 33.86 -13.33 -16.19
CA THR A 259 34.60 -14.43 -16.82
C THR A 259 34.43 -15.75 -16.04
N LEU A 260 34.46 -15.71 -14.71
CA LEU A 260 34.23 -16.87 -13.86
C LEU A 260 32.80 -17.44 -14.03
N ILE A 261 31.79 -16.57 -14.09
CA ILE A 261 30.39 -16.97 -14.34
C ILE A 261 30.22 -17.58 -15.74
N ASN A 262 30.81 -16.96 -16.76
CA ASN A 262 30.77 -17.46 -18.13
C ASN A 262 31.47 -18.83 -18.27
N ASN A 263 32.60 -19.02 -17.58
CA ASN A 263 33.29 -20.32 -17.55
C ASN A 263 32.49 -21.37 -16.78
N ALA A 264 31.88 -20.99 -15.64
CA ALA A 264 31.04 -21.88 -14.84
C ALA A 264 29.86 -22.43 -15.65
N LYS A 265 29.20 -21.60 -16.46
CA LYS A 265 28.09 -21.99 -17.34
C LYS A 265 28.43 -23.17 -18.27
N LEU A 266 29.68 -23.30 -18.69
CA LEU A 266 30.15 -24.34 -19.61
C LEU A 266 30.50 -25.67 -18.92
N ILE A 267 30.45 -25.74 -17.59
CA ILE A 267 30.84 -26.91 -16.79
C ILE A 267 29.59 -27.70 -16.36
N PRO A 268 29.46 -28.99 -16.72
CA PRO A 268 28.30 -29.82 -16.35
C PRO A 268 28.31 -30.21 -14.87
N GLY A 269 27.12 -30.37 -14.28
CA GLY A 269 26.94 -30.76 -12.88
C GLY A 269 27.30 -29.64 -11.88
N LYS A 270 27.52 -30.05 -10.63
CA LYS A 270 27.69 -29.14 -9.50
C LYS A 270 28.97 -28.31 -9.63
N LYS A 271 28.87 -27.02 -9.35
CA LYS A 271 30.00 -26.10 -9.43
C LYS A 271 29.90 -24.98 -8.41
N THR A 272 31.04 -24.56 -7.88
CA THR A 272 31.16 -23.42 -6.97
C THR A 272 32.15 -22.40 -7.53
N ILE A 273 31.73 -21.15 -7.64
CA ILE A 273 32.64 -20.00 -7.72
C ILE A 273 32.95 -19.56 -6.29
N GLU A 274 34.20 -19.69 -5.86
CA GLU A 274 34.66 -19.25 -4.54
C GLU A 274 35.40 -17.90 -4.65
N ILE A 275 34.87 -16.88 -3.99
CA ILE A 275 35.48 -15.56 -3.86
C ILE A 275 36.23 -15.53 -2.52
N PRO A 276 37.58 -15.44 -2.49
CA PRO A 276 38.32 -15.39 -1.22
C PRO A 276 37.97 -14.14 -0.40
N THR A 277 37.82 -14.27 0.92
CA THR A 277 37.38 -13.20 1.82
C THR A 277 38.16 -11.88 1.61
N GLY A 278 37.46 -10.84 1.15
CA GLY A 278 38.01 -9.50 0.98
C GLY A 278 36.97 -8.45 0.59
N VAL A 279 37.34 -7.17 0.63
CA VAL A 279 36.52 -6.07 0.12
C VAL A 279 36.92 -5.80 -1.33
N TYR A 280 36.04 -6.08 -2.28
CA TYR A 280 36.26 -5.90 -3.71
C TYR A 280 35.41 -4.76 -4.25
N ARG A 281 36.06 -3.72 -4.77
CA ARG A 281 35.37 -2.69 -5.55
C ARG A 281 35.02 -3.23 -6.93
N LEU A 282 33.79 -2.97 -7.36
CA LEU A 282 33.23 -3.35 -8.65
C LEU A 282 32.81 -2.08 -9.40
N TYR A 283 33.42 -1.84 -10.56
CA TYR A 283 33.03 -0.76 -11.46
C TYR A 283 32.42 -1.37 -12.73
N SER A 284 31.19 -0.99 -13.04
CA SER A 284 30.49 -1.40 -14.26
C SER A 284 29.51 -0.32 -14.72
N SER A 285 29.20 -0.31 -16.02
CA SER A 285 28.11 0.48 -16.61
C SER A 285 26.92 -0.39 -17.04
N ALA A 286 26.93 -1.68 -16.64
CA ALA A 286 25.91 -2.68 -16.97
C ALA A 286 25.90 -3.80 -15.91
N ALA A 287 24.87 -4.63 -15.92
CA ALA A 287 24.72 -5.76 -15.02
C ALA A 287 25.79 -6.85 -15.20
N ILE A 288 26.16 -7.49 -14.09
CA ILE A 288 26.84 -8.79 -14.11
C ILE A 288 25.78 -9.86 -14.42
N LEU A 289 25.97 -10.61 -15.51
CA LEU A 289 24.99 -11.52 -16.06
C LEU A 289 25.21 -12.95 -15.54
N ILE A 290 24.19 -13.51 -14.87
CA ILE A 290 24.12 -14.89 -14.41
C ILE A 290 22.97 -15.56 -15.19
N HIS A 291 23.22 -15.85 -16.47
CA HIS A 291 22.17 -16.27 -17.41
C HIS A 291 22.33 -17.72 -17.89
N ASP A 292 21.22 -18.45 -18.03
CA ASP A 292 21.14 -19.86 -18.46
C ASP A 292 22.16 -20.76 -17.73
N VAL A 293 22.23 -20.66 -16.39
CA VAL A 293 23.10 -21.47 -15.53
C VAL A 293 22.30 -22.54 -14.81
N GLU A 294 22.83 -23.77 -14.74
CA GLU A 294 22.26 -24.86 -13.94
C GLU A 294 23.29 -25.37 -12.91
N ASP A 295 22.87 -25.73 -11.70
CA ASP A 295 23.70 -26.31 -10.62
C ASP A 295 24.91 -25.45 -10.17
N LEU A 296 24.69 -24.14 -10.00
CA LEU A 296 25.73 -23.18 -9.60
C LEU A 296 25.61 -22.74 -8.14
N ILE A 297 26.74 -22.71 -7.43
CA ILE A 297 26.94 -21.96 -6.18
C ILE A 297 27.87 -20.79 -6.47
N ILE A 298 27.51 -19.58 -6.04
CA ILE A 298 28.43 -18.44 -5.89
C ILE A 298 28.62 -18.24 -4.38
N ASP A 299 29.83 -18.51 -3.91
CA ASP A 299 30.22 -18.50 -2.50
C ASP A 299 31.16 -17.32 -2.25
N GLY A 300 30.66 -16.33 -1.50
CA GLY A 300 31.38 -15.12 -1.17
C GLY A 300 32.45 -15.30 -0.08
N LYS A 301 32.46 -16.39 0.69
CA LYS A 301 33.35 -16.60 1.87
C LYS A 301 33.36 -15.40 2.85
N GLY A 302 32.27 -14.65 2.96
CA GLY A 302 32.18 -13.42 3.74
C GLY A 302 32.82 -12.18 3.09
N SER A 303 33.05 -12.21 1.78
CA SER A 303 33.55 -11.06 1.00
C SER A 303 32.52 -9.96 0.86
N GLU A 304 32.99 -8.74 0.60
CA GLU A 304 32.18 -7.56 0.42
C GLU A 304 32.38 -6.96 -0.97
N PHE A 305 31.29 -6.62 -1.66
CA PHE A 305 31.28 -5.97 -2.96
C PHE A 305 30.79 -4.52 -2.83
N ILE A 306 31.69 -3.56 -3.10
CA ILE A 306 31.36 -2.13 -3.13
C ILE A 306 31.15 -1.71 -4.58
N PHE A 307 29.98 -1.16 -4.91
CA PHE A 307 29.68 -0.68 -6.26
C PHE A 307 30.13 0.79 -6.44
N GLU A 308 31.00 1.00 -7.43
CA GLU A 308 31.73 2.26 -7.64
C GLU A 308 31.08 3.23 -8.65
N HIS A 309 30.01 2.82 -9.33
CA HIS A 309 29.47 3.58 -10.45
C HIS A 309 27.95 3.48 -10.58
N LEU A 310 27.31 4.59 -10.96
CA LEU A 310 25.87 4.67 -11.12
C LEU A 310 25.49 4.55 -12.59
N PHE A 311 24.83 3.45 -12.93
CA PHE A 311 23.97 3.32 -14.10
C PHE A 311 22.52 3.12 -13.63
N THR A 312 21.57 3.02 -14.57
CA THR A 312 20.18 2.62 -14.25
C THR A 312 19.99 1.16 -14.65
N GLY A 313 19.60 0.29 -13.72
CA GLY A 313 19.40 -1.14 -13.98
C GLY A 313 19.66 -2.01 -12.74
N GLU A 314 20.36 -3.12 -12.93
CA GLU A 314 20.63 -4.11 -11.89
C GLU A 314 22.13 -4.44 -11.80
N CYS A 315 22.64 -4.67 -10.58
CA CYS A 315 24.02 -5.06 -10.32
C CYS A 315 24.27 -6.51 -10.75
N PHE A 316 23.39 -7.44 -10.36
CA PHE A 316 23.34 -8.81 -10.84
C PHE A 316 22.00 -9.06 -11.56
N ASN A 317 22.07 -9.56 -12.79
CA ASN A 317 20.90 -9.98 -13.57
C ASN A 317 20.93 -11.51 -13.73
N ILE A 318 20.01 -12.19 -13.04
CA ILE A 318 19.85 -13.63 -13.00
C ILE A 318 18.69 -14.00 -13.91
N THR A 319 18.95 -14.74 -14.99
CA THR A 319 17.91 -15.13 -15.96
C THR A 319 18.02 -16.59 -16.35
N ASN A 320 16.89 -17.29 -16.48
CA ASN A 320 16.82 -18.69 -16.87
C ASN A 320 17.72 -19.61 -16.01
N ALA A 321 17.95 -19.26 -14.74
CA ALA A 321 18.82 -20.01 -13.84
C ALA A 321 18.05 -21.16 -13.19
N LYS A 322 18.69 -22.32 -13.01
CA LYS A 322 18.06 -23.53 -12.43
C LYS A 322 18.94 -24.13 -11.34
N ARG A 323 18.44 -24.18 -10.09
CA ARG A 323 19.21 -24.59 -8.90
C ARG A 323 20.47 -23.72 -8.76
N LEU A 324 20.26 -22.46 -8.38
CA LEU A 324 21.31 -21.46 -8.14
C LEU A 324 21.34 -21.08 -6.66
N LYS A 325 22.51 -21.16 -6.02
CA LYS A 325 22.74 -20.59 -4.67
C LYS A 325 23.71 -19.41 -4.75
N ILE A 326 23.38 -18.29 -4.11
CA ILE A 326 24.31 -17.20 -3.80
C ILE A 326 24.41 -17.12 -2.26
N THR A 327 25.63 -17.24 -1.72
CA THR A 327 25.87 -17.47 -0.29
C THR A 327 27.00 -16.61 0.26
N ASP A 328 26.90 -16.21 1.53
CA ASP A 328 27.99 -15.63 2.32
C ASP A 328 28.63 -14.37 1.69
N LEU A 329 27.80 -13.41 1.27
CA LEU A 329 28.22 -12.23 0.50
C LEU A 329 27.66 -10.93 1.08
N TYR A 330 28.50 -9.90 1.17
CA TYR A 330 28.13 -8.54 1.59
C TYR A 330 28.14 -7.59 0.39
N LEU A 331 27.18 -6.67 0.31
CA LEU A 331 27.08 -5.63 -0.72
C LEU A 331 27.01 -4.25 -0.06
N ASP A 332 27.69 -3.25 -0.65
CA ASP A 332 27.54 -1.85 -0.28
C ASP A 332 27.73 -0.92 -1.50
N TRP A 333 27.47 0.36 -1.29
CA TRP A 333 27.55 1.40 -2.31
C TRP A 333 28.69 2.39 -2.02
N ASN A 334 29.34 2.96 -3.05
CA ASN A 334 30.31 4.03 -2.84
C ASN A 334 29.61 5.38 -2.56
N TRP A 335 29.39 5.66 -1.27
CA TRP A 335 28.81 6.92 -0.77
C TRP A 335 29.69 8.15 -1.06
N ASP A 336 31.02 8.01 -1.05
CA ASP A 336 31.95 9.10 -1.34
C ASP A 336 31.94 9.50 -2.83
N TYR A 337 31.55 8.59 -3.72
CA TYR A 337 31.24 8.90 -5.12
C TYR A 337 29.89 9.62 -5.25
N LYS A 338 28.84 9.11 -4.59
CA LYS A 338 27.50 9.71 -4.64
C LYS A 338 26.62 9.27 -3.46
N PRO A 339 26.24 10.14 -2.52
CA PRO A 339 25.40 9.74 -1.39
C PRO A 339 23.98 9.37 -1.85
N ILE A 340 23.36 8.40 -1.18
CA ILE A 340 21.96 8.00 -1.44
C ILE A 340 20.98 9.00 -0.82
N ALA A 341 21.28 9.46 0.40
CA ALA A 341 20.52 10.47 1.14
C ALA A 341 21.43 11.20 2.15
N SER A 342 21.05 12.39 2.60
CA SER A 342 21.77 13.15 3.64
C SER A 342 20.84 13.56 4.78
N LEU A 343 21.35 13.61 6.02
CA LEU A 343 20.60 14.10 7.19
C LEU A 343 20.92 15.57 7.45
N GLY A 344 19.99 16.46 7.12
CA GLY A 344 20.13 17.90 7.37
C GLY A 344 19.25 18.35 8.54
N THR A 345 19.79 19.10 9.49
CA THR A 345 19.03 19.73 10.58
C THR A 345 18.82 21.21 10.29
N VAL A 346 17.57 21.68 10.32
CA VAL A 346 17.24 23.09 9.99
C VAL A 346 17.75 24.01 11.10
N VAL A 347 18.58 25.00 10.75
CA VAL A 347 19.13 26.00 11.69
C VAL A 347 18.53 27.39 11.49
N SER A 348 18.16 27.75 10.26
CA SER A 348 17.48 29.02 9.97
C SER A 348 16.52 28.90 8.79
N MET A 349 15.54 29.80 8.72
CA MET A 349 14.57 29.92 7.63
C MET A 349 14.28 31.39 7.33
N SER A 350 14.01 31.72 6.06
CA SER A 350 13.51 33.05 5.68
C SER A 350 12.07 33.27 6.16
N GLY A 351 11.65 34.54 6.29
CA GLY A 351 10.30 34.89 6.75
C GLY A 351 9.16 34.43 5.83
N ASP A 352 9.45 34.09 4.57
CA ASP A 352 8.52 33.47 3.62
C ASP A 352 8.64 31.92 3.56
N GLN A 353 9.48 31.34 4.42
CA GLN A 353 9.77 29.90 4.53
C GLN A 353 10.30 29.25 3.23
N LYS A 354 10.79 30.03 2.27
CA LYS A 354 11.32 29.52 0.99
C LYS A 354 12.81 29.26 0.98
N THR A 355 13.59 29.94 1.82
CA THR A 355 15.02 29.68 1.97
C THR A 355 15.25 29.03 3.32
N VAL A 356 15.89 27.86 3.32
CA VAL A 356 16.14 27.04 4.50
C VAL A 356 17.63 26.73 4.58
N GLU A 357 18.21 26.94 5.75
CA GLU A 357 19.59 26.59 6.05
C GLU A 357 19.62 25.29 6.86
N PHE A 358 20.39 24.31 6.36
CA PHE A 358 20.59 23.02 7.01
C PHE A 358 22.04 22.86 7.45
N VAL A 359 22.27 22.39 8.68
CA VAL A 359 23.56 21.86 9.13
C VAL A 359 23.57 20.33 9.00
N PHE A 360 24.67 19.78 8.51
CA PHE A 360 24.90 18.35 8.34
C PHE A 360 25.93 17.90 9.37
N ASN A 361 25.48 17.32 10.48
CA ASN A 361 26.36 16.96 11.60
C ASN A 361 27.21 15.71 11.28
N ASP A 362 26.74 14.85 10.38
CA ASP A 362 27.38 13.60 9.99
C ASP A 362 28.28 13.72 8.74
N LEU A 363 28.41 14.93 8.15
CA LEU A 363 29.17 15.18 6.92
C LEU A 363 30.29 16.20 7.13
N ASP A 364 31.44 15.98 6.49
CA ASP A 364 32.48 17.02 6.38
C ASP A 364 32.16 18.06 5.28
N ALA A 365 33.06 19.03 5.07
CA ALA A 365 32.85 20.08 4.08
C ALA A 365 32.88 19.61 2.61
N ALA A 366 33.62 18.53 2.30
CA ALA A 366 33.68 17.96 0.95
C ALA A 366 32.44 17.10 0.69
N GLN A 367 32.00 16.31 1.67
CA GLN A 367 30.77 15.52 1.62
C GLN A 367 29.52 16.42 1.56
N THR A 368 29.50 17.53 2.32
CA THR A 368 28.43 18.54 2.26
C THR A 368 28.39 19.23 0.89
N LEU A 369 29.55 19.58 0.33
CA LEU A 369 29.63 20.10 -1.04
C LEU A 369 29.08 19.08 -2.04
N LEU A 370 29.44 17.80 -1.93
CA LEU A 370 28.93 16.72 -2.77
C LEU A 370 27.40 16.56 -2.65
N ALA A 371 26.84 16.60 -1.44
CA ALA A 371 25.39 16.54 -1.18
C ALA A 371 24.63 17.78 -1.74
N SER A 372 25.28 18.95 -1.77
CA SER A 372 24.76 20.16 -2.41
C SER A 372 24.76 20.08 -3.93
N GLN A 373 25.64 19.28 -4.53
CA GLN A 373 25.70 19.06 -5.98
C GLN A 373 24.70 18.01 -6.47
N GLN A 374 24.12 17.21 -5.57
CA GLN A 374 23.11 16.21 -5.95
C GLN A 374 21.73 16.82 -6.24
N SER A 375 20.94 16.08 -7.01
CA SER A 375 19.47 16.23 -7.02
C SER A 375 18.92 16.00 -5.60
N TRP A 376 17.87 16.72 -5.25
CA TRP A 376 17.11 16.50 -4.02
C TRP A 376 15.70 16.07 -4.46
N ILE A 377 15.32 14.81 -4.21
CA ILE A 377 14.18 14.14 -4.88
C ILE A 377 13.10 13.61 -3.93
N GLY A 378 13.36 13.61 -2.62
CA GLY A 378 12.35 13.32 -1.59
C GLY A 378 12.83 13.81 -0.23
N LEU A 379 11.92 14.24 0.63
CA LEU A 379 12.23 14.92 1.88
C LEU A 379 11.16 14.63 2.92
N PHE A 380 11.56 14.29 4.14
CA PHE A 380 10.66 13.93 5.25
C PHE A 380 11.36 14.14 6.60
N GLU A 381 10.61 14.42 7.67
CA GLU A 381 11.22 14.54 9.01
C GLU A 381 11.69 13.16 9.48
N MET A 382 12.91 13.10 10.02
CA MET A 382 13.58 11.89 10.48
C MET A 382 14.16 12.09 11.88
N ASP A 383 13.92 11.13 12.77
CA ASP A 383 14.57 11.05 14.08
C ASP A 383 16.09 10.87 13.87
N PRO A 384 16.95 11.81 14.29
CA PRO A 384 18.38 11.76 14.00
C PRO A 384 19.12 10.65 14.79
N VAL A 385 18.50 10.09 15.84
CA VAL A 385 19.06 9.00 16.64
C VAL A 385 18.66 7.65 16.03
N ARG A 386 17.35 7.46 15.77
CA ARG A 386 16.78 6.20 15.24
C ARG A 386 16.97 6.02 13.73
N LEU A 387 17.13 7.12 12.99
CA LEU A 387 17.14 7.17 11.52
C LEU A 387 15.87 6.53 10.91
N SER A 388 14.71 6.89 11.46
CA SER A 388 13.39 6.56 10.93
C SER A 388 12.56 7.84 10.79
N SER A 389 11.61 7.85 9.86
CA SER A 389 10.64 8.94 9.77
C SER A 389 9.86 9.10 11.08
N VAL A 390 9.43 10.33 11.37
CA VAL A 390 8.68 10.69 12.59
C VAL A 390 7.17 10.44 12.42
N ASP A 391 6.65 10.57 11.21
CA ASP A 391 5.21 10.47 10.90
C ASP A 391 4.89 9.92 9.49
N GLY A 392 5.90 9.64 8.66
CA GLY A 392 5.74 9.22 7.26
C GLY A 392 5.40 10.33 6.26
N SER A 393 5.31 11.59 6.69
CA SER A 393 4.95 12.72 5.82
C SER A 393 6.08 13.07 4.84
N LYS A 394 5.84 12.87 3.54
CA LYS A 394 6.75 13.25 2.46
C LYS A 394 6.44 14.70 2.04
N LEU A 395 7.39 15.62 2.25
CA LEU A 395 7.28 17.04 1.87
C LEU A 395 7.43 17.20 0.34
N ALA A 396 6.42 17.79 -0.30
CA ALA A 396 6.51 18.21 -1.69
C ALA A 396 7.54 19.36 -1.82
N MET A 397 8.56 19.17 -2.67
CA MET A 397 9.66 20.12 -2.82
C MET A 397 9.93 20.46 -4.28
N ASN A 398 10.46 21.66 -4.51
CA ASN A 398 11.05 22.07 -5.79
C ASN A 398 12.19 23.04 -5.49
N VAL A 399 13.43 22.53 -5.46
CA VAL A 399 14.62 23.29 -5.07
C VAL A 399 15.13 24.11 -6.26
N THR A 400 15.12 25.44 -6.14
CA THR A 400 15.53 26.36 -7.20
C THR A 400 17.02 26.75 -7.13
N SER A 401 17.63 26.72 -5.95
CA SER A 401 19.07 26.93 -5.77
C SER A 401 19.60 26.23 -4.51
N LYS A 402 20.90 25.95 -4.50
CA LYS A 402 21.66 25.46 -3.33
C LYS A 402 23.04 26.09 -3.29
N SER A 403 23.55 26.38 -2.09
CA SER A 403 24.95 26.75 -1.84
C SER A 403 25.46 26.05 -0.58
N ALA A 404 26.72 25.58 -0.61
CA ALA A 404 27.36 24.92 0.53
C ALA A 404 28.50 25.78 1.10
N SER A 405 28.69 25.72 2.41
CA SER A 405 29.80 26.36 3.12
C SER A 405 30.09 25.60 4.42
N GLY A 406 31.30 25.08 4.58
CA GLY A 406 31.58 24.12 5.67
C GLY A 406 30.61 22.93 5.59
N ASN A 407 30.01 22.56 6.72
CA ASN A 407 28.96 21.54 6.79
C ASN A 407 27.52 22.13 6.75
N HIS A 408 27.34 23.35 6.21
CA HIS A 408 26.03 23.96 5.98
C HIS A 408 25.64 23.92 4.49
N ILE A 409 24.35 23.74 4.20
CA ILE A 409 23.75 24.01 2.89
C ILE A 409 22.57 24.97 3.07
N THR A 410 22.60 26.10 2.37
CA THR A 410 21.42 26.95 2.16
C THR A 410 20.72 26.49 0.89
N ALA A 411 19.43 26.14 0.99
CA ALA A 411 18.60 25.76 -0.14
C ALA A 411 17.40 26.71 -0.28
N THR A 412 17.12 27.14 -1.52
CA THR A 412 15.91 27.90 -1.84
C THR A 412 14.92 27.00 -2.59
N PHE A 413 13.64 27.08 -2.23
CA PHE A 413 12.53 26.33 -2.79
C PHE A 413 11.56 27.28 -3.52
N SER A 414 10.80 26.79 -4.51
CA SER A 414 9.80 27.62 -5.20
C SER A 414 8.62 27.99 -4.28
N ASN A 415 8.32 27.10 -3.33
CA ASN A 415 7.17 27.15 -2.43
C ASN A 415 7.66 27.33 -0.99
N ALA A 416 6.79 27.82 -0.10
CA ALA A 416 7.05 27.80 1.34
C ALA A 416 7.15 26.34 1.82
N MET A 417 8.17 26.03 2.63
CA MET A 417 8.37 24.68 3.16
C MET A 417 7.88 24.58 4.60
N ASN A 418 6.95 23.67 4.87
CA ASN A 418 6.53 23.36 6.24
C ASN A 418 7.64 22.57 6.96
N MET A 419 8.57 23.31 7.56
CA MET A 419 9.72 22.81 8.31
C MET A 419 9.87 23.57 9.61
N HIS A 420 10.61 22.98 10.55
CA HIS A 420 10.79 23.54 11.88
C HIS A 420 12.27 23.59 12.26
N VAL A 421 12.74 24.74 12.73
CA VAL A 421 14.12 24.93 13.22
C VAL A 421 14.38 23.96 14.37
N GLY A 422 15.54 23.29 14.33
CA GLY A 422 15.93 22.24 15.28
C GLY A 422 15.45 20.83 14.91
N LYS A 423 14.64 20.65 13.86
CA LYS A 423 14.26 19.32 13.34
C LYS A 423 15.21 18.84 12.23
N SER A 424 15.36 17.53 12.16
CA SER A 424 16.22 16.85 11.19
C SER A 424 15.39 16.19 10.09
N TYR A 425 15.87 16.27 8.85
CA TYR A 425 15.16 15.80 7.65
C TYR A 425 16.07 14.92 6.79
N CYS A 426 15.52 13.81 6.31
CA CYS A 426 16.20 12.92 5.37
C CYS A 426 16.01 13.45 3.93
N ILE A 427 17.07 14.01 3.37
CA ILE A 427 17.12 14.51 2.00
C ILE A 427 17.55 13.37 1.07
N ARG A 428 16.65 12.81 0.26
CA ARG A 428 16.96 11.76 -0.72
C ARG A 428 17.62 12.35 -1.97
N HIS A 429 18.66 11.67 -2.45
CA HIS A 429 19.38 11.99 -3.70
C HIS A 429 19.17 10.94 -4.79
N LEU A 430 18.96 9.68 -4.41
CA LEU A 430 18.76 8.53 -5.27
C LEU A 430 17.51 7.74 -4.84
N TYR A 431 16.90 7.00 -5.77
CA TYR A 431 15.67 6.22 -5.54
C TYR A 431 15.76 4.91 -6.34
N TYR A 432 14.95 4.69 -7.38
CA TYR A 432 14.98 3.47 -8.20
C TYR A 432 16.12 3.43 -9.24
N ASN A 433 17.38 3.65 -8.85
CA ASN A 433 18.50 3.67 -9.80
C ASN A 433 19.13 2.29 -10.01
N LEU A 434 19.42 1.54 -8.95
CA LEU A 434 20.00 0.20 -9.01
C LEU A 434 19.14 -0.84 -8.27
N ILE A 435 19.24 -2.09 -8.69
CA ILE A 435 18.71 -3.28 -8.02
C ILE A 435 19.89 -4.19 -7.70
N ALA A 436 20.03 -4.72 -6.49
CA ALA A 436 21.21 -5.54 -6.16
C ALA A 436 21.16 -6.87 -6.92
N PHE A 437 20.04 -7.59 -6.80
CA PHE A 437 19.78 -8.85 -7.49
C PHE A 437 18.43 -8.81 -8.19
N LYS A 438 18.42 -8.98 -9.51
CA LYS A 438 17.22 -9.17 -10.30
C LYS A 438 17.14 -10.61 -10.76
N THR A 439 15.99 -11.26 -10.57
CA THR A 439 15.75 -12.66 -10.95
C THR A 439 14.55 -12.75 -11.88
N TYR A 440 14.72 -13.41 -13.02
CA TYR A 440 13.68 -13.57 -14.05
C TYR A 440 13.66 -14.99 -14.62
N ASN A 441 12.46 -15.54 -14.82
CA ASN A 441 12.19 -16.87 -15.40
C ASN A 441 13.11 -17.99 -14.89
N SER A 442 13.37 -18.03 -13.57
CA SER A 442 14.33 -18.96 -12.95
C SER A 442 13.67 -19.97 -12.00
N GLU A 443 14.34 -21.07 -11.67
CA GLU A 443 13.78 -22.17 -10.88
C GLU A 443 14.74 -22.59 -9.76
N HIS A 444 14.26 -22.65 -8.51
CA HIS A 444 15.08 -22.92 -7.32
C HIS A 444 16.29 -21.95 -7.20
N VAL A 445 16.00 -20.68 -6.90
CA VAL A 445 17.02 -19.66 -6.64
C VAL A 445 17.08 -19.39 -5.14
N ILE A 446 18.26 -19.55 -4.54
CA ILE A 446 18.50 -19.42 -3.10
C ILE A 446 19.51 -18.30 -2.83
N PHE A 447 19.12 -17.35 -2.00
CA PHE A 447 20.02 -16.44 -1.29
C PHE A 447 20.14 -16.88 0.17
N ASP A 448 21.37 -16.97 0.68
CA ASP A 448 21.68 -17.49 2.02
C ASP A 448 22.78 -16.64 2.69
N GLY A 449 22.50 -16.04 3.84
CA GLY A 449 23.47 -15.20 4.56
C GLY A 449 23.91 -13.92 3.81
N VAL A 450 23.17 -13.48 2.79
CA VAL A 450 23.53 -12.30 1.97
C VAL A 450 23.11 -11.00 2.66
N THR A 451 24.07 -10.09 2.87
CA THR A 451 23.84 -8.78 3.49
C THR A 451 23.99 -7.65 2.48
N ILE A 452 23.06 -6.71 2.46
CA ILE A 452 23.15 -5.44 1.74
C ILE A 452 23.21 -4.32 2.79
N TYR A 453 24.33 -3.61 2.88
CA TYR A 453 24.48 -2.45 3.77
C TYR A 453 23.79 -1.22 3.20
N SER A 454 23.95 -0.97 1.89
CA SER A 454 23.18 0.04 1.17
C SER A 454 23.16 -0.19 -0.34
N LEU A 455 22.18 0.40 -1.02
CA LEU A 455 22.11 0.47 -2.48
C LEU A 455 21.20 1.63 -2.94
N PRO A 456 21.53 2.37 -4.01
CA PRO A 456 20.64 3.37 -4.61
C PRO A 456 19.45 2.75 -5.38
N GLY A 457 18.69 1.88 -4.72
CA GLY A 457 17.40 1.35 -5.17
C GLY A 457 17.01 0.09 -4.41
N MET A 458 16.58 -0.95 -5.10
CA MET A 458 15.99 -2.15 -4.48
C MET A 458 17.04 -3.19 -4.07
N GLY A 459 16.76 -3.99 -3.03
CA GLY A 459 17.58 -5.16 -2.70
C GLY A 459 17.41 -6.28 -3.75
N TRP A 460 16.31 -7.02 -3.66
CA TRP A 460 15.96 -8.08 -4.61
C TRP A 460 14.74 -7.68 -5.45
N LEU A 461 14.80 -7.88 -6.77
CA LEU A 461 13.64 -7.84 -7.67
C LEU A 461 13.40 -9.22 -8.27
N ASN A 462 12.30 -9.87 -7.90
CA ASN A 462 11.80 -11.05 -8.60
C ASN A 462 10.75 -10.65 -9.65
N THR A 463 10.74 -11.33 -10.79
CA THR A 463 9.81 -11.03 -11.89
C THR A 463 9.73 -12.21 -12.88
N GLY A 464 8.75 -12.19 -13.79
CA GLY A 464 8.53 -13.28 -14.74
C GLY A 464 8.04 -14.58 -14.09
N THR A 465 8.25 -15.71 -14.75
CA THR A 465 7.78 -17.04 -14.29
C THR A 465 8.74 -17.70 -13.28
N THR A 466 9.40 -16.91 -12.42
CA THR A 466 10.36 -17.48 -11.46
C THR A 466 9.64 -18.27 -10.37
N ASN A 467 10.06 -19.52 -10.11
CA ASN A 467 9.40 -20.42 -9.16
C ASN A 467 10.41 -21.04 -8.18
N HIS A 468 10.01 -21.26 -6.93
CA HIS A 468 10.91 -21.59 -5.82
C HIS A 468 12.00 -20.52 -5.61
N PHE A 469 11.59 -19.32 -5.20
CA PHE A 469 12.47 -18.21 -4.86
C PHE A 469 12.65 -18.14 -3.33
N GLN A 470 13.89 -18.31 -2.85
CA GLN A 470 14.22 -18.32 -1.43
C GLN A 470 15.24 -17.25 -1.05
N VAL A 471 14.94 -16.52 0.01
CA VAL A 471 15.82 -15.56 0.68
C VAL A 471 15.87 -15.95 2.16
N PHE A 472 16.98 -16.55 2.58
CA PHE A 472 17.17 -17.14 3.91
C PHE A 472 18.33 -16.45 4.65
N ASP A 473 18.11 -16.06 5.90
CA ASP A 473 19.08 -15.36 6.77
C ASP A 473 19.77 -14.16 6.10
N CYS A 474 19.08 -13.52 5.15
CA CYS A 474 19.58 -12.36 4.43
C CYS A 474 19.20 -11.06 5.13
N HIS A 475 19.96 -10.00 4.91
CA HIS A 475 19.79 -8.76 5.67
C HIS A 475 19.93 -7.51 4.81
N ILE A 476 19.00 -6.57 4.95
CA ILE A 476 19.21 -5.15 4.66
C ILE A 476 19.35 -4.46 6.01
N LYS A 477 20.56 -4.03 6.37
CA LYS A 477 20.88 -3.49 7.70
C LYS A 477 21.97 -2.43 7.63
N ARG A 478 21.96 -1.44 8.53
CA ARG A 478 23.01 -0.41 8.54
C ARG A 478 24.35 -1.03 8.91
N ARG A 479 25.42 -0.59 8.23
CA ARG A 479 26.79 -0.94 8.62
C ARG A 479 27.06 -0.40 10.04
N THR A 480 27.63 -1.23 10.91
CA THR A 480 27.94 -0.85 12.30
C THR A 480 28.76 0.45 12.34
N GLY A 481 28.27 1.44 13.09
CA GLY A 481 28.90 2.77 13.20
C GLY A 481 28.51 3.77 12.11
N SER A 482 27.80 3.36 11.05
CA SER A 482 27.27 4.27 10.04
C SER A 482 26.11 5.14 10.57
N ARG A 483 26.01 6.35 10.03
CA ARG A 483 24.88 7.29 10.23
C ARG A 483 24.08 7.53 8.94
N ASN A 484 24.29 6.69 7.92
CA ASN A 484 23.60 6.77 6.64
C ASN A 484 22.06 6.75 6.85
N PRO A 485 21.31 7.77 6.37
CA PRO A 485 19.88 7.89 6.67
C PRO A 485 19.07 6.69 6.16
N LEU A 486 19.47 6.14 5.01
CA LEU A 486 18.83 5.00 4.36
C LEU A 486 19.86 3.88 4.11
N THR A 487 19.38 2.64 4.12
CA THR A 487 20.12 1.45 3.64
C THR A 487 19.87 1.27 2.14
N THR A 488 18.82 0.56 1.74
CA THR A 488 18.30 0.63 0.37
C THR A 488 17.54 1.93 0.18
N ALA A 489 17.73 2.56 -0.99
CA ALA A 489 16.98 3.74 -1.36
C ALA A 489 15.51 3.43 -1.67
N ALA A 490 15.19 2.18 -1.99
CA ALA A 490 13.85 1.69 -2.29
C ALA A 490 13.59 0.34 -1.58
N ASP A 491 12.71 -0.47 -2.15
CA ASP A 491 12.19 -1.74 -1.64
C ASP A 491 13.27 -2.75 -1.22
N GLY A 492 12.98 -3.56 -0.20
CA GLY A 492 13.86 -4.63 0.24
C GLY A 492 13.83 -5.85 -0.67
N ILE A 493 12.69 -6.54 -0.71
CA ILE A 493 12.36 -7.58 -1.68
C ILE A 493 11.10 -7.15 -2.40
N HIS A 494 11.18 -6.95 -3.71
CA HIS A 494 10.06 -6.65 -4.58
C HIS A 494 9.84 -7.85 -5.51
N SER A 495 8.61 -8.34 -5.66
CA SER A 495 8.21 -9.33 -6.65
C SER A 495 6.99 -8.80 -7.36
N ASN A 496 7.11 -8.45 -8.65
CA ASN A 496 5.98 -7.94 -9.44
C ASN A 496 5.38 -8.95 -10.41
N GLU A 497 5.93 -10.15 -10.47
CA GLU A 497 5.43 -11.32 -11.19
C GLU A 497 6.18 -12.55 -10.65
N THR A 498 5.53 -13.70 -10.58
CA THR A 498 6.17 -14.94 -10.14
C THR A 498 5.41 -16.18 -10.63
N GLY A 499 6.06 -17.35 -10.58
CA GLY A 499 5.43 -18.67 -10.67
C GLY A 499 5.15 -19.30 -9.31
N GLY A 500 5.30 -18.55 -8.21
CA GLY A 500 5.00 -18.97 -6.85
C GLY A 500 6.12 -19.71 -6.11
N ASN A 501 5.79 -20.25 -4.94
CA ASN A 501 6.72 -20.86 -3.98
C ASN A 501 7.80 -19.87 -3.52
N ILE A 502 7.41 -18.86 -2.73
CA ILE A 502 8.30 -17.83 -2.21
C ILE A 502 8.58 -18.09 -0.73
N VAL A 503 9.86 -18.09 -0.32
CA VAL A 503 10.27 -18.28 1.08
C VAL A 503 11.24 -17.19 1.52
N ILE A 504 10.80 -16.30 2.40
CA ILE A 504 11.59 -15.21 3.00
C ILE A 504 11.70 -15.49 4.50
N LYS A 505 12.87 -15.89 5.00
CA LYS A 505 12.97 -16.49 6.34
C LYS A 505 14.22 -16.07 7.11
N LEU A 506 14.05 -15.75 8.39
CA LEU A 506 15.08 -15.19 9.31
C LEU A 506 15.65 -13.82 8.85
N CYS A 507 15.05 -13.18 7.86
CA CYS A 507 15.60 -11.97 7.26
C CYS A 507 15.49 -10.73 8.16
N THR A 508 16.39 -9.77 8.00
CA THR A 508 16.32 -8.48 8.69
C THR A 508 16.20 -7.34 7.69
N PHE A 509 15.32 -6.39 7.97
CA PHE A 509 15.07 -5.18 7.17
C PHE A 509 15.11 -3.96 8.08
N GLU A 510 16.12 -3.10 7.90
CA GLU A 510 16.35 -1.93 8.73
C GLU A 510 16.61 -0.67 7.88
N GLY A 511 15.88 0.42 8.14
CA GLY A 511 16.21 1.74 7.58
C GLY A 511 15.98 1.94 6.07
N LEU A 512 15.08 1.17 5.45
CA LEU A 512 14.84 1.25 4.00
C LEU A 512 14.10 2.55 3.62
N GLY A 513 14.31 3.01 2.38
CA GLY A 513 13.67 4.19 1.81
C GLY A 513 12.23 3.99 1.33
N ASP A 514 11.78 2.74 1.19
CA ASP A 514 10.41 2.33 0.90
C ASP A 514 10.12 0.97 1.60
N ASP A 515 9.33 0.08 1.00
CA ASP A 515 8.81 -1.14 1.61
C ASP A 515 9.89 -2.18 1.93
N CYS A 516 9.69 -3.04 2.94
CA CYS A 516 10.63 -4.14 3.20
C CYS A 516 10.38 -5.34 2.28
N ILE A 517 9.11 -5.69 2.07
CA ILE A 517 8.65 -6.75 1.18
C ILE A 517 7.43 -6.23 0.40
N ASN A 518 7.45 -6.30 -0.93
CA ASN A 518 6.27 -6.12 -1.79
C ASN A 518 6.15 -7.34 -2.71
N LEU A 519 5.03 -8.07 -2.68
CA LEU A 519 4.79 -9.27 -3.49
C LEU A 519 3.42 -9.18 -4.17
N HIS A 520 3.40 -9.10 -5.50
CA HIS A 520 2.19 -9.04 -6.33
C HIS A 520 2.46 -9.55 -7.76
N ASP A 521 1.39 -9.72 -8.55
CA ASP A 521 1.47 -9.78 -10.01
C ASP A 521 0.96 -8.47 -10.63
N ASN A 522 1.22 -8.24 -11.92
CA ASN A 522 0.72 -7.06 -12.63
C ASN A 522 -0.66 -7.28 -13.24
N ASN A 523 -1.51 -6.27 -13.12
CA ASN A 523 -2.78 -6.12 -13.82
C ASN A 523 -2.76 -4.85 -14.70
N TRP A 524 -3.76 -4.69 -15.55
CA TRP A 524 -3.94 -3.50 -16.37
C TRP A 524 -5.40 -3.02 -16.36
N GLN A 525 -5.57 -1.70 -16.28
CA GLN A 525 -6.82 -0.97 -16.55
C GLN A 525 -6.45 0.39 -17.15
N GLY A 526 -6.27 0.46 -18.48
CA GLY A 526 -5.79 1.67 -19.17
C GLY A 526 -6.67 2.17 -20.31
N GLY A 527 -7.77 1.46 -20.60
CA GLY A 527 -8.71 1.77 -21.67
C GLY A 527 -8.81 0.66 -22.71
N LEU A 528 -9.85 -0.17 -22.63
CA LEU A 528 -10.09 -1.28 -23.56
C LEU A 528 -10.88 -0.80 -24.78
N ILE A 529 -10.34 -1.03 -25.98
CA ILE A 529 -10.96 -0.63 -27.23
C ILE A 529 -11.04 -1.82 -28.19
N TYR A 530 -12.20 -1.96 -28.84
CA TYR A 530 -12.45 -2.95 -29.88
C TYR A 530 -11.62 -2.64 -31.14
N GLY A 531 -10.68 -3.51 -31.49
CA GLY A 531 -9.85 -3.39 -32.70
C GLY A 531 -10.55 -3.69 -34.03
N GLY A 532 -9.78 -3.71 -35.11
CA GLY A 532 -10.31 -3.79 -36.49
C GLY A 532 -10.86 -5.15 -36.91
N SER A 533 -10.45 -6.24 -36.25
CA SER A 533 -10.90 -7.61 -36.55
C SER A 533 -11.68 -8.23 -35.39
N ALA A 534 -12.48 -9.26 -35.68
CA ALA A 534 -13.36 -9.94 -34.72
C ALA A 534 -12.62 -10.71 -33.60
N ASP A 535 -11.30 -10.77 -33.66
CA ASP A 535 -10.39 -11.45 -32.72
C ASP A 535 -9.42 -10.49 -32.02
N GLN A 536 -9.58 -9.16 -32.16
CA GLN A 536 -8.59 -8.17 -31.69
C GLN A 536 -9.12 -7.19 -30.64
N PHE A 537 -8.29 -6.89 -29.63
CA PHE A 537 -8.43 -5.73 -28.74
C PHE A 537 -7.20 -4.81 -28.81
N HIS A 538 -7.42 -3.52 -28.53
CA HIS A 538 -6.40 -2.53 -28.25
C HIS A 538 -6.46 -2.14 -26.76
N PHE A 539 -5.31 -2.21 -26.11
CA PHE A 539 -5.09 -1.90 -24.71
C PHE A 539 -4.37 -0.54 -24.65
N TYR A 540 -5.12 0.53 -24.37
CA TYR A 540 -4.55 1.88 -24.23
C TYR A 540 -3.78 2.01 -22.92
N ASN A 541 -2.83 2.95 -22.88
CA ASN A 541 -1.99 3.21 -21.71
C ASN A 541 -1.34 1.92 -21.15
N CYS A 542 -0.91 1.03 -22.05
CA CYS A 542 -0.40 -0.30 -21.76
C CYS A 542 1.08 -0.42 -22.19
N PRO A 543 2.03 0.16 -21.44
CA PRO A 543 3.43 -0.14 -21.65
C PRO A 543 3.71 -1.63 -21.44
N LYS A 544 4.68 -2.17 -22.18
CA LYS A 544 5.03 -3.61 -22.22
C LYS A 544 5.33 -4.23 -20.84
N HIS A 545 5.63 -3.42 -19.83
CA HIS A 545 5.88 -3.88 -18.46
C HIS A 545 4.61 -3.91 -17.56
N ARG A 546 3.51 -3.26 -17.95
CA ARG A 546 2.25 -3.25 -17.16
C ARG A 546 1.43 -4.53 -17.37
N LEU A 547 1.44 -5.07 -18.58
CA LEU A 547 0.87 -6.39 -18.88
C LEU A 547 1.82 -7.12 -19.82
N ARG A 548 2.65 -8.01 -19.27
CA ARG A 548 3.61 -8.81 -20.07
C ARG A 548 2.89 -9.99 -20.69
N VAL A 549 2.78 -9.98 -22.02
CA VAL A 549 2.00 -10.93 -22.81
C VAL A 549 2.86 -11.55 -23.93
N ASN A 550 2.76 -12.87 -24.10
CA ASN A 550 3.35 -13.68 -25.17
C ASN A 550 2.27 -14.49 -25.90
N VAL A 551 2.62 -15.09 -27.05
CA VAL A 551 1.79 -16.11 -27.72
C VAL A 551 1.53 -17.30 -26.79
N GLY A 552 0.28 -17.76 -26.73
CA GLY A 552 -0.16 -18.89 -25.92
C GLY A 552 -0.52 -18.56 -24.47
N ASP A 553 -0.23 -17.35 -23.98
CA ASP A 553 -0.72 -16.88 -22.68
C ASP A 553 -2.26 -16.77 -22.70
N VAL A 554 -2.90 -16.97 -21.54
CA VAL A 554 -4.34 -16.73 -21.36
C VAL A 554 -4.55 -15.45 -20.55
N LEU A 555 -5.36 -14.54 -21.08
CA LEU A 555 -5.75 -13.31 -20.38
C LEU A 555 -7.16 -13.44 -19.83
N GLU A 556 -7.36 -13.00 -18.58
CA GLU A 556 -8.69 -12.95 -17.95
C GLU A 556 -9.18 -11.51 -17.83
N PHE A 557 -10.48 -11.32 -18.01
CA PHE A 557 -11.12 -10.01 -18.06
C PHE A 557 -12.09 -9.87 -16.87
N TYR A 558 -12.00 -8.74 -16.18
CA TYR A 558 -12.83 -8.42 -15.02
C TYR A 558 -13.62 -7.13 -15.25
N ASN A 559 -14.73 -7.00 -14.55
CA ASN A 559 -15.46 -5.75 -14.46
C ASN A 559 -14.61 -4.68 -13.74
N PRO A 560 -14.96 -3.38 -13.85
CA PRO A 560 -14.14 -2.29 -13.31
C PRO A 560 -14.00 -2.30 -11.77
N ASP A 561 -14.92 -2.98 -11.09
CA ASP A 561 -15.05 -3.23 -9.65
C ASP A 561 -14.26 -4.46 -9.15
N TYR A 562 -13.51 -5.13 -10.06
CA TYR A 562 -12.88 -6.45 -9.90
C TYR A 562 -13.82 -7.68 -9.89
N SER A 563 -15.14 -7.55 -10.10
CA SER A 563 -15.99 -8.74 -10.20
C SER A 563 -15.71 -9.54 -11.50
N PRO A 564 -15.75 -10.88 -11.46
CA PRO A 564 -15.33 -11.71 -12.58
C PRO A 564 -16.36 -11.75 -13.71
N THR A 565 -15.92 -11.50 -14.94
CA THR A 565 -16.80 -11.68 -16.12
C THR A 565 -16.94 -13.14 -16.57
N GLY A 566 -16.06 -14.02 -16.10
CA GLY A 566 -15.90 -15.39 -16.60
C GLY A 566 -15.20 -15.50 -17.97
N ILE A 567 -14.75 -14.38 -18.55
CA ILE A 567 -14.09 -14.35 -19.86
C ILE A 567 -12.59 -14.61 -19.71
N GLN A 568 -12.11 -15.64 -20.41
CA GLN A 568 -10.71 -15.94 -20.66
C GLN A 568 -10.48 -15.97 -22.18
N LEU A 569 -9.35 -15.44 -22.66
CA LEU A 569 -8.97 -15.48 -24.09
C LEU A 569 -7.50 -15.85 -24.26
N THR A 570 -7.18 -16.73 -25.22
CA THR A 570 -5.84 -17.23 -25.51
C THR A 570 -5.14 -16.38 -26.56
N VAL A 571 -3.91 -15.93 -26.31
CA VAL A 571 -3.17 -15.02 -27.19
C VAL A 571 -2.61 -15.76 -28.41
N LYS A 572 -2.91 -15.24 -29.61
CA LYS A 572 -2.71 -15.91 -30.91
C LYS A 572 -1.43 -15.50 -31.66
N GLU A 573 -0.96 -14.28 -31.44
CA GLU A 573 0.21 -13.71 -32.11
C GLU A 573 0.91 -12.69 -31.18
N GLU A 574 2.18 -12.38 -31.46
CA GLU A 574 2.97 -11.45 -30.64
C GLU A 574 2.33 -10.05 -30.59
N PRO A 575 2.16 -9.45 -29.39
CA PRO A 575 1.50 -8.15 -29.25
C PRO A 575 2.19 -7.00 -30.01
N VAL A 576 1.41 -6.23 -30.76
CA VAL A 576 1.90 -5.10 -31.56
C VAL A 576 1.74 -3.79 -30.78
N PHE A 577 2.86 -3.14 -30.46
CA PHE A 577 2.89 -1.87 -29.73
C PHE A 577 2.85 -0.67 -30.70
N SER A 578 2.12 0.38 -30.30
CA SER A 578 1.85 1.57 -31.12
C SER A 578 1.57 2.81 -30.26
N GLY A 579 1.20 3.94 -30.88
CA GLY A 579 0.96 5.22 -30.21
C GLY A 579 2.24 6.03 -29.92
N THR A 580 3.32 5.35 -29.59
CA THR A 580 4.65 5.92 -29.29
C THR A 580 5.75 4.97 -29.79
N SER A 581 6.96 5.51 -30.03
CA SER A 581 8.13 4.75 -30.49
C SER A 581 8.79 3.91 -29.38
N ASN A 582 8.47 4.18 -28.12
CA ASN A 582 8.96 3.42 -26.97
C ASN A 582 7.82 2.53 -26.41
N PRO A 583 7.90 1.19 -26.51
CA PRO A 583 6.86 0.31 -25.97
C PRO A 583 6.81 0.26 -24.43
N TYR A 584 7.75 0.91 -23.73
CA TYR A 584 7.73 1.06 -22.26
C TYR A 584 7.17 2.41 -21.79
N ASP A 585 6.79 3.31 -22.70
CA ASP A 585 6.17 4.60 -22.37
C ASP A 585 4.70 4.43 -21.94
N ALA A 586 4.28 5.19 -20.93
CA ALA A 586 2.97 5.06 -20.29
C ALA A 586 1.76 5.32 -21.23
N SER A 587 1.97 5.93 -22.41
CA SER A 587 0.95 6.16 -23.44
C SER A 587 0.89 5.07 -24.52
N ALA A 588 1.74 4.04 -24.46
CA ALA A 588 1.78 2.96 -25.44
C ALA A 588 0.44 2.23 -25.58
N ILE A 589 0.09 1.87 -26.81
CA ILE A 589 -1.11 1.08 -27.12
C ILE A 589 -0.65 -0.31 -27.55
N MET A 590 -0.95 -1.33 -26.73
CA MET A 590 -0.69 -2.73 -27.05
C MET A 590 -1.89 -3.32 -27.80
N SER A 591 -1.65 -3.93 -28.97
CA SER A 591 -2.68 -4.59 -29.77
C SER A 591 -2.50 -6.10 -29.72
N VAL A 592 -3.53 -6.82 -29.31
CA VAL A 592 -3.49 -8.28 -29.11
C VAL A 592 -4.58 -8.93 -29.94
N LYS A 593 -4.26 -10.02 -30.65
CA LYS A 593 -5.27 -10.93 -31.21
C LYS A 593 -5.37 -12.22 -30.41
N PHE A 594 -6.57 -12.79 -30.39
CA PHE A 594 -6.92 -13.99 -29.64
C PHE A 594 -7.31 -15.16 -30.55
N VAL A 595 -7.24 -16.38 -30.03
CA VAL A 595 -7.62 -17.60 -30.75
C VAL A 595 -9.14 -17.66 -30.89
N GLU A 596 -9.84 -17.27 -29.83
CA GLU A 596 -11.29 -17.18 -29.72
C GLU A 596 -11.80 -15.84 -30.31
N PRO A 597 -13.05 -15.79 -30.82
CA PRO A 597 -13.69 -14.53 -31.14
C PRO A 597 -13.84 -13.66 -29.89
N ARG A 598 -13.56 -12.36 -30.01
CA ARG A 598 -13.66 -11.44 -28.87
C ARG A 598 -15.14 -11.24 -28.44
N PRO A 599 -15.43 -11.16 -27.14
CA PRO A 599 -16.79 -10.92 -26.65
C PRO A 599 -17.23 -9.47 -26.84
N THR A 600 -18.52 -9.25 -27.08
CA THR A 600 -19.16 -7.93 -27.16
C THR A 600 -19.69 -7.49 -25.80
N GLY A 601 -19.57 -6.20 -25.48
CA GLY A 601 -20.12 -5.61 -24.25
C GLY A 601 -19.13 -5.48 -23.09
N LEU A 602 -17.83 -5.72 -23.29
CA LEU A 602 -16.83 -5.38 -22.29
C LEU A 602 -16.70 -3.85 -22.15
N SER A 603 -16.43 -3.41 -20.92
CA SER A 603 -16.28 -2.00 -20.58
C SER A 603 -14.96 -1.44 -21.09
N TYR A 604 -14.94 -0.14 -21.42
CA TYR A 604 -13.68 0.61 -21.58
C TYR A 604 -12.79 0.54 -20.33
N LEU A 605 -13.40 0.38 -19.15
CA LEU A 605 -12.73 0.24 -17.86
C LEU A 605 -12.53 -1.23 -17.43
N THR A 606 -12.66 -2.20 -18.33
CA THR A 606 -12.37 -3.61 -18.02
C THR A 606 -10.92 -3.80 -17.57
N ILE A 607 -10.74 -4.50 -16.45
CA ILE A 607 -9.44 -4.86 -15.89
C ILE A 607 -8.99 -6.17 -16.53
N VAL A 608 -7.69 -6.30 -16.84
CA VAL A 608 -7.13 -7.53 -17.47
C VAL A 608 -5.86 -7.98 -16.76
N ARG A 609 -5.74 -9.29 -16.56
CA ARG A 609 -4.54 -9.97 -16.03
C ARG A 609 -4.06 -11.07 -16.99
N ASN A 610 -2.84 -11.56 -16.78
CA ASN A 610 -2.30 -12.74 -17.48
C ASN A 610 -2.19 -13.91 -16.48
N THR A 611 -2.79 -15.07 -16.78
CA THR A 611 -2.80 -16.24 -15.87
C THR A 611 -1.46 -16.94 -15.74
N ARG A 612 -0.48 -16.60 -16.59
CA ARG A 612 0.90 -17.11 -16.54
C ARG A 612 1.62 -16.80 -15.22
N TYR A 613 1.14 -15.79 -14.49
CA TYR A 613 1.76 -15.29 -13.27
C TYR A 613 0.82 -15.49 -12.08
N GLU A 614 1.37 -15.95 -10.97
CA GLU A 614 0.60 -16.26 -9.77
C GLU A 614 1.49 -16.14 -8.52
N THR A 615 1.35 -15.03 -7.81
CA THR A 615 1.95 -14.76 -6.50
C THR A 615 1.28 -15.62 -5.46
N ARG A 616 1.80 -16.84 -5.28
CA ARG A 616 1.24 -17.81 -4.34
C ARG A 616 2.26 -18.70 -3.64
N ASN A 617 1.77 -19.37 -2.60
CA ASN A 617 2.51 -20.23 -1.70
C ASN A 617 3.70 -19.49 -1.07
N VAL A 618 3.37 -18.54 -0.19
CA VAL A 618 4.31 -17.52 0.33
C VAL A 618 4.57 -17.73 1.82
N ASN A 619 5.83 -17.94 2.20
CA ASN A 619 6.26 -18.04 3.59
C ASN A 619 7.12 -16.83 3.96
N ILE A 620 6.65 -16.00 4.90
CA ILE A 620 7.44 -14.95 5.54
C ILE A 620 7.54 -15.29 7.02
N SER A 621 8.70 -15.78 7.50
CA SER A 621 8.79 -16.23 8.90
C SER A 621 10.11 -15.94 9.64
N GLY A 622 9.97 -15.57 10.92
CA GLY A 622 11.09 -15.20 11.79
C GLY A 622 11.82 -13.90 11.40
N CYS A 623 11.21 -13.09 10.53
CA CYS A 623 11.82 -11.87 9.98
C CYS A 623 11.70 -10.67 10.94
N GLN A 624 12.61 -9.71 10.82
CA GLN A 624 12.68 -8.53 11.67
C GLN A 624 12.61 -7.25 10.83
N PHE A 625 11.63 -6.39 11.10
CA PHE A 625 11.36 -5.15 10.39
C PHE A 625 11.54 -3.97 11.36
N LYS A 626 12.55 -3.12 11.15
CA LYS A 626 13.03 -2.14 12.13
C LYS A 626 13.25 -0.76 11.52
N TYR A 627 12.68 0.28 12.12
CA TYR A 627 13.01 1.69 11.78
C TYR A 627 12.93 2.00 10.27
N THR A 628 12.01 1.35 9.55
CA THR A 628 11.85 1.48 8.09
C THR A 628 10.88 2.59 7.73
N ASN A 629 11.06 3.23 6.57
CA ASN A 629 10.34 4.44 6.16
C ASN A 629 9.13 4.17 5.25
N GLY A 630 9.02 2.98 4.66
CA GLY A 630 7.83 2.50 3.95
C GLY A 630 6.94 1.59 4.81
N ARG A 631 6.29 0.63 4.14
CA ARG A 631 5.55 -0.49 4.76
C ARG A 631 6.52 -1.61 5.14
N ALA A 632 6.09 -2.56 5.96
CA ALA A 632 6.90 -3.77 6.18
C ALA A 632 6.57 -4.87 5.16
N ILE A 633 5.30 -5.27 5.04
CA ILE A 633 4.86 -6.24 4.03
C ILE A 633 3.69 -5.65 3.24
N LEU A 634 3.84 -5.53 1.92
CA LEU A 634 2.75 -5.41 0.94
C LEU A 634 2.59 -6.77 0.25
N LEU A 635 1.37 -7.31 0.20
CA LEU A 635 1.09 -8.63 -0.36
C LEU A 635 -0.25 -8.66 -1.10
N ALA A 636 -0.19 -9.07 -2.37
CA ALA A 636 -1.34 -9.42 -3.19
C ALA A 636 -1.11 -10.84 -3.73
N GLY A 637 -1.53 -11.85 -2.96
CA GLY A 637 -1.19 -13.24 -3.26
C GLY A 637 -1.89 -14.28 -2.39
N HIS A 638 -1.69 -15.55 -2.75
CA HIS A 638 -2.47 -16.68 -2.25
C HIS A 638 -1.62 -17.70 -1.46
N ASP A 639 -2.26 -18.50 -0.60
CA ASP A 639 -1.60 -19.55 0.20
C ASP A 639 -0.42 -19.00 1.03
N ALA A 640 -0.66 -17.96 1.82
CA ALA A 640 0.40 -17.19 2.48
C ALA A 640 0.44 -17.36 4.00
N THR A 641 1.63 -17.48 4.58
CA THR A 641 1.86 -17.47 6.04
C THR A 641 2.87 -16.39 6.41
N ILE A 642 2.46 -15.48 7.30
CA ILE A 642 3.32 -14.47 7.93
C ILE A 642 3.40 -14.79 9.42
N SER A 643 4.55 -15.30 9.89
CA SER A 643 4.63 -15.85 11.25
C SER A 643 5.93 -15.61 12.02
N SER A 644 5.82 -15.50 13.35
CA SER A 644 6.94 -15.28 14.27
C SER A 644 7.83 -14.07 13.91
N CYS A 645 7.29 -13.09 13.18
CA CYS A 645 8.01 -11.89 12.77
C CYS A 645 7.92 -10.78 13.82
N TYR A 646 8.89 -9.88 13.83
CA TYR A 646 8.97 -8.75 14.75
C TYR A 646 9.02 -7.41 14.01
N PHE A 647 7.99 -6.59 14.21
CA PHE A 647 7.80 -5.29 13.59
C PHE A 647 8.02 -4.19 14.64
N ARG A 648 9.07 -3.37 14.51
CA ARG A 648 9.46 -2.35 15.48
C ARG A 648 9.66 -1.00 14.80
N ASN A 649 8.84 0.00 15.14
CA ASN A 649 8.89 1.33 14.52
C ASN A 649 8.92 1.27 12.97
N VAL A 650 8.03 0.47 12.40
CA VAL A 650 7.68 0.54 10.97
C VAL A 650 6.88 1.83 10.76
N THR A 651 7.26 2.66 9.80
CA THR A 651 6.62 3.98 9.61
C THR A 651 5.19 3.85 9.11
N SER A 652 4.97 3.03 8.06
CA SER A 652 3.63 2.80 7.49
C SER A 652 3.04 1.45 7.93
N THR A 653 2.00 0.99 7.25
CA THR A 653 1.31 -0.29 7.54
C THR A 653 2.29 -1.45 7.66
N SER A 654 2.13 -2.26 8.71
CA SER A 654 3.05 -3.37 9.00
C SER A 654 2.76 -4.59 8.12
N ILE A 655 1.49 -4.93 7.92
CA ILE A 655 1.05 -5.91 6.91
C ILE A 655 -0.12 -5.34 6.13
N GLN A 656 0.08 -5.04 4.84
CA GLN A 656 -0.94 -4.55 3.92
C GLN A 656 -1.24 -5.66 2.91
N LEU A 657 -2.38 -6.33 3.07
CA LEU A 657 -2.98 -7.17 2.03
C LEU A 657 -3.71 -6.22 1.09
N HIS A 658 -3.27 -6.10 -0.16
CA HIS A 658 -3.73 -4.99 -1.01
C HIS A 658 -3.96 -5.33 -2.47
N THR A 659 -4.63 -4.41 -3.17
CA THR A 659 -4.67 -4.34 -4.63
C THR A 659 -4.74 -2.87 -5.04
N GLU A 660 -3.78 -2.40 -5.83
CA GLU A 660 -3.63 -0.99 -6.19
C GLU A 660 -3.65 -0.80 -7.70
N ILE A 661 -4.75 -0.26 -8.21
CA ILE A 661 -4.84 0.36 -9.54
C ILE A 661 -4.93 1.86 -9.31
N VAL A 662 -3.93 2.61 -9.75
CA VAL A 662 -3.83 4.06 -9.48
C VAL A 662 -3.56 4.80 -10.77
N ASP A 663 -4.62 5.32 -11.38
CA ASP A 663 -4.59 5.93 -12.72
C ASP A 663 -3.79 5.03 -13.70
N ASN A 664 -2.78 5.58 -14.39
CA ASN A 664 -1.83 4.79 -15.18
C ASN A 664 -0.52 4.47 -14.41
N LEU A 665 -0.40 4.84 -13.12
CA LEU A 665 0.84 4.71 -12.33
C LEU A 665 1.09 3.28 -11.84
N TRP A 666 0.12 2.70 -11.16
CA TRP A 666 0.22 1.36 -10.56
C TRP A 666 -0.90 0.44 -11.04
N GLY A 667 -0.64 -0.87 -11.00
CA GLY A 667 -1.54 -1.94 -11.43
C GLY A 667 -1.10 -3.23 -10.78
N GLU A 668 -1.21 -3.28 -9.46
CA GLU A 668 -0.59 -4.28 -8.60
C GLU A 668 -1.65 -5.15 -7.91
N GLY A 669 -1.59 -6.47 -8.13
CA GLY A 669 -2.39 -7.45 -7.39
C GLY A 669 -3.71 -7.90 -8.04
N GLN A 670 -4.37 -8.85 -7.36
CA GLN A 670 -5.67 -9.42 -7.74
C GLN A 670 -6.49 -9.86 -6.49
N GLY A 671 -6.26 -9.19 -5.36
CA GLY A 671 -6.67 -9.62 -4.02
C GLY A 671 -5.62 -10.47 -3.32
N ALA A 672 -6.01 -11.11 -2.23
CA ALA A 672 -5.22 -12.11 -1.50
C ALA A 672 -6.14 -13.15 -0.86
N SER A 673 -5.72 -14.41 -0.76
CA SER A 673 -6.57 -15.43 -0.12
C SER A 673 -5.81 -16.59 0.51
N ASN A 674 -6.45 -17.27 1.48
CA ASN A 674 -5.79 -18.28 2.32
C ASN A 674 -4.55 -17.70 3.03
N VAL A 675 -4.75 -16.62 3.81
CA VAL A 675 -3.65 -15.89 4.47
C VAL A 675 -3.67 -16.12 5.99
N LEU A 676 -2.55 -16.57 6.54
CA LEU A 676 -2.36 -16.88 7.96
C LEU A 676 -1.32 -15.94 8.60
N ILE A 677 -1.77 -15.01 9.44
CA ILE A 677 -0.93 -14.04 10.15
C ILE A 677 -0.90 -14.43 11.63
N LYS A 678 0.18 -15.09 12.10
CA LYS A 678 0.20 -15.63 13.47
C LYS A 678 1.52 -15.54 14.24
N ASP A 679 1.39 -15.49 15.56
CA ASP A 679 2.51 -15.47 16.52
C ASP A 679 3.51 -14.31 16.31
N ASN A 680 3.11 -13.23 15.61
CA ASN A 680 3.97 -12.07 15.33
C ASN A 680 3.96 -11.09 16.50
N THR A 681 4.98 -10.23 16.60
CA THR A 681 5.05 -9.13 17.57
C THR A 681 5.18 -7.78 16.87
N PHE A 682 4.29 -6.84 17.21
CA PHE A 682 4.27 -5.46 16.72
C PHE A 682 4.56 -4.49 17.86
N GLU A 683 5.47 -3.54 17.67
CA GLU A 683 5.89 -2.57 18.69
C GLU A 683 6.02 -1.16 18.08
N ASN A 684 5.19 -0.23 18.55
CA ASN A 684 5.28 1.20 18.23
C ASN A 684 5.31 1.49 16.70
N ALA A 685 4.50 0.76 15.92
CA ALA A 685 4.51 0.71 14.46
C ALA A 685 3.25 1.32 13.81
N SER A 686 3.33 1.61 12.51
CA SER A 686 2.26 2.19 11.67
C SER A 686 1.82 3.61 12.07
N ILE A 687 2.80 4.44 12.42
CA ILE A 687 2.64 5.85 12.84
C ILE A 687 2.12 6.80 11.73
N SER A 688 2.19 6.38 10.46
CA SER A 688 1.67 7.15 9.32
C SER A 688 0.15 7.31 9.31
N THR A 689 -0.37 8.31 8.62
CA THR A 689 -1.82 8.54 8.44
C THR A 689 -2.47 7.65 7.37
N ARG A 690 -1.70 6.90 6.56
CA ARG A 690 -2.26 6.01 5.52
C ARG A 690 -3.15 4.95 6.19
N TYR A 691 -4.40 4.85 5.73
CA TYR A 691 -5.43 3.95 6.29
C TYR A 691 -5.57 4.06 7.82
N GLU A 692 -5.65 5.30 8.33
CA GLU A 692 -5.83 5.58 9.77
C GLU A 692 -4.73 5.00 10.67
N GLY A 693 -3.56 4.65 10.12
CA GLY A 693 -2.45 4.06 10.87
C GLY A 693 -2.66 2.58 11.21
N ALA A 694 -3.49 1.87 10.43
CA ALA A 694 -3.74 0.45 10.63
C ALA A 694 -2.43 -0.38 10.62
N LEU A 695 -2.26 -1.23 11.65
CA LEU A 695 -1.13 -2.16 11.75
C LEU A 695 -1.23 -3.27 10.70
N ILE A 696 -2.40 -3.90 10.62
CA ILE A 696 -2.78 -4.84 9.57
C ILE A 696 -3.92 -4.20 8.75
N TYR A 697 -3.82 -4.22 7.43
CA TYR A 697 -4.84 -3.70 6.53
C TYR A 697 -5.15 -4.74 5.45
N ALA A 698 -6.43 -4.98 5.18
CA ALA A 698 -6.93 -5.65 4.00
C ALA A 698 -7.87 -4.69 3.25
N GLY A 699 -7.68 -4.53 1.94
CA GLY A 699 -8.49 -3.64 1.12
C GLY A 699 -7.85 -3.31 -0.22
N ALA A 700 -8.41 -2.36 -0.96
CA ALA A 700 -7.97 -2.02 -2.29
C ALA A 700 -8.00 -0.51 -2.54
N THR A 701 -7.40 -0.10 -3.66
CA THR A 701 -7.54 1.25 -4.21
C THR A 701 -7.73 1.08 -5.72
N LEU A 702 -8.93 1.40 -6.20
CA LEU A 702 -9.38 1.16 -7.57
C LEU A 702 -9.87 2.48 -8.18
N PRO A 703 -9.74 2.71 -9.50
CA PRO A 703 -10.40 3.82 -10.19
C PRO A 703 -11.93 3.71 -10.15
N TRP A 704 -12.49 2.53 -9.86
CA TRP A 704 -13.92 2.40 -9.56
C TRP A 704 -14.35 3.06 -8.24
N GLY A 705 -13.41 3.29 -7.32
CA GLY A 705 -13.68 3.68 -5.95
C GLY A 705 -13.87 2.45 -5.05
N GLN A 706 -15.01 2.36 -4.39
CA GLN A 706 -15.38 1.23 -3.54
C GLN A 706 -15.95 0.06 -4.35
N THR A 707 -15.84 -1.16 -3.83
CA THR A 707 -16.42 -2.40 -4.38
C THR A 707 -17.03 -3.22 -3.25
N ASP A 708 -18.02 -4.05 -3.54
CA ASP A 708 -18.56 -5.07 -2.63
C ASP A 708 -17.97 -6.47 -2.91
N TYR A 709 -17.24 -6.63 -4.02
CA TYR A 709 -16.61 -7.89 -4.39
C TYR A 709 -15.46 -8.27 -3.42
N PRO A 710 -15.47 -9.48 -2.81
CA PRO A 710 -14.51 -9.87 -1.78
C PRO A 710 -13.15 -10.27 -2.39
N LEU A 711 -12.30 -9.27 -2.61
CA LEU A 711 -10.89 -9.43 -2.99
C LEU A 711 -10.03 -10.15 -1.93
N PHE A 712 -10.44 -10.12 -0.65
CA PHE A 712 -9.64 -10.60 0.48
C PHE A 712 -10.35 -11.74 1.21
N ASN A 713 -10.14 -12.97 0.76
CA ASN A 713 -10.94 -14.13 1.17
C ASN A 713 -10.14 -15.12 2.04
N ARG A 714 -10.72 -15.58 3.15
CA ARG A 714 -10.17 -16.63 4.04
C ARG A 714 -8.85 -16.19 4.65
N ILE A 715 -8.96 -15.37 5.70
CA ILE A 715 -7.83 -14.77 6.42
C ILE A 715 -7.93 -15.10 7.91
N LEU A 716 -6.84 -15.55 8.53
CA LEU A 716 -6.76 -15.85 9.97
C LEU A 716 -5.63 -15.03 10.60
N ILE A 717 -6.00 -14.15 11.54
CA ILE A 717 -5.09 -13.30 12.34
C ILE A 717 -5.14 -13.80 13.79
N GLU A 718 -4.15 -14.57 14.24
CA GLU A 718 -4.19 -15.18 15.58
C GLU A 718 -2.90 -15.17 16.40
N ASN A 719 -3.05 -15.15 17.72
CA ASN A 719 -1.96 -15.20 18.72
C ASN A 719 -0.91 -14.07 18.59
N ASN A 720 -1.20 -12.99 17.85
CA ASN A 720 -0.25 -11.90 17.66
C ASN A 720 -0.19 -11.00 18.90
N ARG A 721 0.99 -10.43 19.14
CA ARG A 721 1.30 -9.55 20.28
C ARG A 721 1.49 -8.12 19.79
N ILE A 722 0.75 -7.16 20.34
CA ILE A 722 0.72 -5.79 19.83
C ILE A 722 0.97 -4.80 20.97
N PHE A 723 2.02 -4.00 20.88
CA PHE A 723 2.34 -2.96 21.85
C PHE A 723 2.12 -1.57 21.23
N ASN A 724 1.23 -0.78 21.84
CA ASN A 724 1.00 0.64 21.54
C ASN A 724 0.57 0.91 20.09
N ALA A 725 -0.49 0.23 19.64
CA ALA A 725 -1.13 0.48 18.35
C ALA A 725 -1.61 1.94 18.26
N CYS A 726 -1.02 2.75 17.38
CA CYS A 726 -1.43 4.15 17.21
C CYS A 726 -2.65 4.33 16.29
N GLY A 727 -2.95 3.37 15.42
CA GLY A 727 -4.21 3.27 14.66
C GLY A 727 -4.92 1.93 14.92
N PRO A 728 -5.82 1.51 14.03
CA PRO A 728 -6.46 0.19 14.10
C PRO A 728 -5.45 -0.96 14.24
N VAL A 729 -5.81 -1.98 14.99
CA VAL A 729 -5.09 -3.26 15.01
C VAL A 729 -5.23 -3.96 13.66
N ALA A 730 -6.47 -4.02 13.16
CA ALA A 730 -6.78 -4.55 11.84
C ALA A 730 -7.89 -3.70 11.20
N THR A 731 -7.72 -3.35 9.93
CA THR A 731 -8.78 -2.79 9.09
C THR A 731 -9.09 -3.79 7.98
N LEU A 732 -10.35 -4.21 7.89
CA LEU A 732 -10.83 -5.25 6.99
C LEU A 732 -11.83 -4.64 6.01
N LYS A 733 -11.43 -4.49 4.75
CA LYS A 733 -12.27 -4.04 3.64
C LYS A 733 -12.25 -5.04 2.49
N PHE A 734 -13.35 -5.11 1.75
CA PHE A 734 -13.50 -5.96 0.56
C PHE A 734 -13.17 -7.43 0.89
N SER A 735 -13.61 -7.89 2.07
CA SER A 735 -13.13 -9.12 2.71
C SER A 735 -14.24 -10.16 2.96
N GLN A 736 -13.87 -11.43 2.95
CA GLN A 736 -14.75 -12.57 3.22
C GLN A 736 -14.03 -13.64 4.07
N ASP A 737 -14.76 -14.33 4.94
CA ASP A 737 -14.24 -15.42 5.80
C ASP A 737 -13.00 -15.00 6.61
N VAL A 738 -13.10 -13.89 7.37
CA VAL A 738 -11.98 -13.37 8.17
C VAL A 738 -12.16 -13.67 9.65
N VAL A 739 -11.10 -14.19 10.28
CA VAL A 739 -11.05 -14.49 11.71
C VAL A 739 -9.92 -13.72 12.38
N VAL A 740 -10.23 -12.99 13.44
CA VAL A 740 -9.28 -12.24 14.28
C VAL A 740 -9.49 -12.66 15.73
N ARG A 741 -8.57 -13.47 16.27
CA ARG A 741 -8.75 -14.13 17.59
C ARG A 741 -7.45 -14.31 18.38
N ASN A 742 -7.54 -14.45 19.70
CA ASN A 742 -6.39 -14.74 20.59
C ASN A 742 -5.25 -13.71 20.52
N ASN A 743 -5.43 -12.57 19.85
CA ASN A 743 -4.43 -11.52 19.79
C ASN A 743 -4.43 -10.73 21.11
N ILE A 744 -3.27 -10.27 21.56
CA ILE A 744 -3.14 -9.56 22.84
C ILE A 744 -2.47 -8.21 22.63
N MET A 745 -3.28 -7.17 22.77
CA MET A 745 -2.93 -5.76 22.66
C MET A 745 -2.54 -5.24 24.05
N ASP A 746 -1.39 -4.57 24.18
CA ASP A 746 -1.08 -3.75 25.34
C ASP A 746 -1.04 -2.26 24.97
N LEU A 747 -1.50 -1.45 25.91
CA LEU A 747 -1.08 -0.06 26.03
C LEU A 747 -0.09 0.03 27.20
N THR A 748 1.20 0.20 26.88
CA THR A 748 2.30 0.37 27.85
C THR A 748 2.89 1.77 27.88
N GLN A 749 2.68 2.56 26.82
CA GLN A 749 3.07 3.97 26.73
C GLN A 749 2.15 4.74 25.77
N THR A 750 2.00 6.04 26.02
CA THR A 750 1.33 6.96 25.10
C THR A 750 2.13 7.10 23.80
N MET A 751 1.45 6.98 22.65
CA MET A 751 2.04 7.30 21.35
C MET A 751 1.78 8.78 20.99
N PRO A 752 2.71 9.50 20.35
CA PRO A 752 2.55 10.93 20.05
C PRO A 752 1.58 11.22 18.90
N LEU A 753 1.13 10.20 18.17
CA LEU A 753 0.34 10.30 16.94
C LEU A 753 -0.82 9.29 16.94
N ILE A 754 -1.59 9.22 18.03
CA ILE A 754 -2.80 8.38 18.10
C ILE A 754 -3.81 8.86 17.05
N LYS A 755 -4.38 7.92 16.30
CA LYS A 755 -5.34 8.12 15.21
C LYS A 755 -6.74 7.69 15.63
N THR A 756 -7.71 8.03 14.80
CA THR A 756 -9.09 7.53 14.87
C THR A 756 -9.12 5.99 14.86
N PHE A 757 -9.99 5.38 15.67
CA PHE A 757 -10.10 3.93 15.91
C PHE A 757 -8.82 3.24 16.42
N SER A 758 -7.92 3.96 17.10
CA SER A 758 -6.71 3.38 17.69
C SER A 758 -7.04 2.21 18.63
N GLY A 759 -6.38 1.07 18.42
CA GLY A 759 -6.57 -0.15 19.20
C GLY A 759 -7.71 -1.08 18.73
N LEU A 760 -8.61 -0.62 17.85
CA LEU A 760 -9.78 -1.41 17.41
C LEU A 760 -9.49 -2.37 16.26
N ILE A 761 -10.40 -3.34 16.09
CA ILE A 761 -10.58 -4.09 14.85
C ILE A 761 -11.74 -3.45 14.07
N TYR A 762 -11.48 -2.96 12.85
CA TYR A 762 -12.44 -2.24 12.01
C TYR A 762 -12.86 -3.08 10.79
N GLY A 763 -14.16 -3.21 10.52
CA GLY A 763 -14.72 -3.87 9.33
C GLY A 763 -15.70 -3.00 8.54
N ALA A 764 -15.58 -3.01 7.21
CA ALA A 764 -16.52 -2.42 6.27
C ALA A 764 -16.47 -3.15 4.92
N PHE A 765 -17.50 -3.08 4.07
CA PHE A 765 -17.56 -3.72 2.73
C PHE A 765 -17.12 -5.19 2.76
N SER A 766 -17.66 -5.99 3.69
CA SER A 766 -17.15 -7.33 4.01
C SER A 766 -18.25 -8.27 4.52
N ASN A 767 -18.01 -9.59 4.55
CA ASN A 767 -18.95 -10.56 5.12
C ASN A 767 -18.22 -11.72 5.81
N ASN A 768 -18.95 -12.53 6.60
CA ASN A 768 -18.40 -13.65 7.38
C ASN A 768 -17.18 -13.24 8.21
N LEU A 769 -17.38 -12.38 9.22
CA LEU A 769 -16.31 -11.91 10.11
C LEU A 769 -16.43 -12.55 11.50
N ALA A 770 -15.35 -13.10 12.05
CA ALA A 770 -15.27 -13.63 13.41
C ALA A 770 -14.21 -12.86 14.21
N LEU A 771 -14.63 -11.94 15.08
CA LEU A 771 -13.75 -10.93 15.69
C LEU A 771 -13.58 -11.07 17.21
N GLY A 772 -14.03 -12.20 17.77
CA GLY A 772 -13.97 -12.51 19.20
C GLY A 772 -12.68 -13.25 19.63
N GLY A 773 -12.44 -13.24 20.95
CA GLY A 773 -11.33 -13.97 21.58
C GLY A 773 -10.04 -13.16 21.77
N ASN A 774 -10.06 -11.85 21.52
CA ASN A 774 -8.91 -10.97 21.69
C ASN A 774 -8.89 -10.32 23.09
N THR A 775 -7.72 -9.81 23.51
CA THR A 775 -7.54 -9.23 24.85
C THR A 775 -6.73 -7.94 24.82
N TRP A 776 -7.31 -6.86 25.36
CA TRP A 776 -6.65 -5.58 25.59
C TRP A 776 -6.13 -5.50 27.03
N ARG A 777 -4.92 -4.96 27.22
CA ARG A 777 -4.28 -4.79 28.52
C ARG A 777 -3.73 -3.38 28.69
N ASN A 778 -4.37 -2.61 29.56
CA ASN A 778 -4.02 -1.23 29.82
C ASN A 778 -3.09 -1.19 31.03
N TRP A 779 -1.79 -1.01 30.78
CA TRP A 779 -0.76 -0.83 31.82
C TRP A 779 -0.53 0.65 32.17
N ILE A 780 -1.22 1.53 31.45
CA ILE A 780 -1.38 2.96 31.72
C ILE A 780 -2.84 3.33 31.41
N THR A 781 -3.33 4.43 31.97
CA THR A 781 -4.65 4.98 31.63
C THR A 781 -4.74 5.30 30.13
N PRO A 782 -5.72 4.76 29.38
CA PRO A 782 -5.91 5.10 27.98
C PRO A 782 -6.17 6.59 27.74
N GLN A 783 -5.71 7.10 26.60
CA GLN A 783 -6.18 8.38 26.05
C GLN A 783 -7.52 8.17 25.34
N ALA A 784 -8.35 9.20 25.24
CA ALA A 784 -9.72 9.11 24.72
C ALA A 784 -9.83 8.58 23.27
N GLN A 785 -8.75 8.68 22.49
CA GLN A 785 -8.64 8.16 21.13
C GLN A 785 -8.33 6.64 21.07
N TYR A 786 -7.78 6.06 22.14
CA TYR A 786 -7.50 4.62 22.23
C TYR A 786 -8.74 3.88 22.72
N GLN A 787 -9.16 2.86 21.98
CA GLN A 787 -10.43 2.16 22.14
C GLN A 787 -10.23 0.64 22.01
N THR A 788 -11.13 -0.14 22.62
CA THR A 788 -11.04 -1.60 22.71
C THR A 788 -12.22 -2.30 22.02
N GLY A 789 -12.03 -3.52 21.53
CA GLY A 789 -13.06 -4.26 20.80
C GLY A 789 -13.12 -3.93 19.29
N THR A 790 -14.32 -3.73 18.75
CA THR A 790 -14.57 -3.67 17.30
C THR A 790 -15.39 -2.45 16.87
N ALA A 791 -15.11 -1.94 15.66
CA ALA A 791 -15.96 -1.00 14.91
C ALA A 791 -16.43 -1.67 13.61
N ILE A 792 -17.72 -1.61 13.30
CA ILE A 792 -18.31 -2.23 12.10
C ILE A 792 -19.22 -1.24 11.38
N ASP A 793 -19.08 -1.11 10.07
CA ASP A 793 -20.10 -0.46 9.24
C ASP A 793 -21.29 -1.43 9.02
N PRO A 794 -22.49 -1.15 9.58
CA PRO A 794 -23.63 -2.07 9.50
C PRO A 794 -24.38 -2.00 8.15
N VAL A 795 -24.05 -1.03 7.28
CA VAL A 795 -24.66 -0.90 5.94
C VAL A 795 -23.90 -1.77 4.95
N THR A 796 -22.57 -1.81 5.07
CA THR A 796 -21.68 -2.49 4.12
C THR A 796 -21.09 -3.80 4.65
N THR A 797 -21.45 -4.23 5.86
CA THR A 797 -20.94 -5.47 6.46
C THR A 797 -22.04 -6.42 6.92
N SER A 798 -21.99 -7.69 6.53
CA SER A 798 -22.91 -8.74 6.98
C SER A 798 -22.21 -9.86 7.78
N ASP A 799 -23.01 -10.69 8.46
CA ASP A 799 -22.57 -11.96 9.06
C ASP A 799 -21.34 -11.83 9.96
N VAL A 800 -21.40 -10.85 10.87
CA VAL A 800 -20.34 -10.55 11.85
C VAL A 800 -20.66 -11.19 13.20
N GLU A 801 -19.78 -12.08 13.64
CA GLU A 801 -19.75 -12.62 15.00
C GLU A 801 -18.62 -11.93 15.79
N VAL A 802 -18.98 -11.27 16.90
CA VAL A 802 -18.03 -10.54 17.75
C VAL A 802 -17.60 -11.37 18.96
N GLY A 803 -18.33 -12.44 19.30
CA GLY A 803 -18.01 -13.33 20.41
C GLY A 803 -17.80 -12.58 21.73
N VAL A 804 -16.73 -12.93 22.46
CA VAL A 804 -16.31 -12.18 23.66
C VAL A 804 -14.86 -11.71 23.50
N ASN A 805 -14.68 -10.39 23.56
CA ASN A 805 -13.39 -9.72 23.68
C ASN A 805 -13.19 -9.22 25.11
N SER A 806 -11.96 -9.24 25.63
CA SER A 806 -11.66 -8.90 27.04
C SER A 806 -10.80 -7.65 27.17
N GLU A 807 -11.02 -6.86 28.22
CA GLU A 807 -10.20 -5.70 28.59
C GLU A 807 -9.77 -5.81 30.06
N ILE A 808 -8.49 -5.53 30.33
CA ILE A 808 -7.90 -5.65 31.67
C ILE A 808 -7.04 -4.40 31.95
N ASP A 809 -7.50 -3.58 32.91
CA ASP A 809 -6.72 -2.49 33.50
C ASP A 809 -5.83 -3.01 34.64
N TYR A 810 -4.61 -2.46 34.77
CA TYR A 810 -3.59 -2.87 35.76
C TYR A 810 -3.14 -1.73 36.69
#